data_AF-A0A838ZB25-F1
#
_entry.id   AF-A0A838ZB25-F1
#
_cell.length_a   1.000
_cell.length_b   1.000
_cell.length_c   1.000
_cell.angle_alpha   90.00
_cell.angle_beta   90.00
_cell.angle_gamma   90.00
#
_symmetry.space_group_name_H-M   'P 1'
#
loop_
_entity.id
_entity.type
_entity.pdbx_description
1 polymer ?
#
loop_
_entity_poly.entity_id
_entity_poly.type
_entity_poly.pdbx_seq_one_letter_code
_entity_poly.pdbx_strand_id
1 'polypeptide(L)'
;MKKIYRIFLLFLLIPIADIKAQSCIGPAGQVKWGYWGNFPLFPDVTDVWALENFPSRPEGTQIINSLRAPINYSDFYAGMIRGFIKVPQTDNYIFNLTADDKAVFYLSTNQLPANKVKRAEVVVSTTLDQHDKDPAQTSVSIQLVGGQYYYFEMYNFDWTGNDHLTLSWKKASTPAAPWAIVDFNYIYEYTCGQVCPERGTPCNDGNSATTNDQQDGFCNCVGTPATANTCIGEKGLTEAYYYDNIVGNYVFNDLVNAPKFPLSPDRKEKLPGAYGPLPATPTYSADNYGTLVQGYLTVPVSGNYEFNITGDGNVLFYLSSDDNIDNKTAHQASVYQTDETDHTNNVSQTIAPFFMEKNKYYYFEFRHKENTWRDHFNLYWKTPFHEDKEWKRVPAFYLYDYKCEVSCIPAGTACNDGNPFTNDDKIVNCECVGTPCSGPDCDDESARYKVYDSCSPTDNLTTLSEAAWLSCGTLKPNPNPARTNNKNWIRYEFNNAYKFQDTRVWNYNVTGETNKGFKSVYVDYSIDGTTWQQLGGTYTWPQAPGNADYAGFIGPNFNDIRAKYILISAINNWGDATCSGFSKITFNASLCDSEGTICDDGDPLTINDKFDNSCNCRGVNINCASDTIKLDRSPLSDGDYKAIKAIAAESLVPTTKDISFTAGNSIVLLPGFEVKNNAVFKADIANCVQQAFVNNEKLTNATDDESVTEFSTDSTEINKLKQIVFRINKPGYVKLKLKDKSENTIVTIIDNYYENLGTQIKLLPTNKLPKGLYWIELDYDGKILKEQLEVKD
;
A
#
# COMPACT_ATOMS: atom_id res chain seq x y z
N MET A 1 42.16 64.27 50.55
CA MET A 1 41.25 63.92 51.66
C MET A 1 40.88 62.46 51.56
N LYS A 2 40.93 61.75 52.70
CA LYS A 2 40.71 60.30 52.89
C LYS A 2 39.37 59.80 52.34
N LYS A 3 39.32 58.53 51.90
CA LYS A 3 38.41 57.52 52.48
C LYS A 3 38.83 56.09 52.10
N ILE A 4 38.99 55.29 53.16
CA ILE A 4 39.29 53.87 53.22
C ILE A 4 37.96 53.11 53.08
N TYR A 5 37.92 52.04 52.28
CA TYR A 5 36.90 51.00 52.40
C TYR A 5 37.56 49.64 52.58
N ARG A 6 37.16 48.95 53.66
CA ARG A 6 37.64 47.64 54.10
C ARG A 6 37.03 46.56 53.20
N ILE A 7 37.86 45.69 52.65
CA ILE A 7 37.43 44.45 51.99
C ILE A 7 37.39 43.35 53.07
N PHE A 8 36.22 42.77 53.29
CA PHE A 8 36.05 41.53 54.06
C PHE A 8 36.09 40.36 53.06
N LEU A 9 37.13 39.53 53.11
CA LEU A 9 37.16 38.23 52.42
C LEU A 9 36.44 37.20 53.29
N LEU A 10 35.32 36.68 52.81
CA LEU A 10 34.64 35.51 53.35
C LEU A 10 35.20 34.27 52.63
N PHE A 11 35.99 33.44 53.32
CA PHE A 11 36.39 32.13 52.81
C PHE A 11 35.24 31.14 53.04
N LEU A 12 34.52 30.78 51.97
CA LEU A 12 33.63 29.62 51.97
C LEU A 12 34.44 28.37 51.63
N LEU A 13 34.63 27.51 52.63
CA LEU A 13 35.04 26.11 52.42
C LEU A 13 33.85 25.35 51.83
N ILE A 14 33.91 25.04 50.54
CA ILE A 14 32.98 24.12 49.87
C ILE A 14 33.56 22.70 49.98
N PRO A 15 32.82 21.71 50.49
CA PRO A 15 33.26 20.32 50.47
C PRO A 15 33.27 19.83 49.01
N ILE A 16 34.45 19.41 48.54
CA ILE A 16 34.59 18.73 47.25
C ILE A 16 33.99 17.34 47.43
N ALA A 17 32.76 17.15 46.93
CA ALA A 17 32.21 15.82 46.72
C ALA A 17 32.92 15.23 45.49
N ASP A 18 33.65 14.13 45.67
CA ASP A 18 34.14 13.29 44.59
C ASP A 18 32.95 12.70 43.82
N ILE A 19 32.50 13.38 42.78
CA ILE A 19 31.60 12.82 41.78
C ILE A 19 32.41 11.81 40.99
N LYS A 20 32.33 10.52 41.34
CA LYS A 20 32.77 9.45 40.45
C LYS A 20 31.93 9.55 39.17
N ALA A 21 32.53 10.00 38.07
CA ALA A 21 31.91 9.94 36.75
C ALA A 21 31.46 8.50 36.48
N GLN A 22 30.16 8.32 36.21
CA GLN A 22 29.62 7.02 35.85
C GLN A 22 30.26 6.57 34.54
N SER A 23 30.95 5.43 34.56
CA SER A 23 31.54 4.84 33.37
C SER A 23 30.44 4.17 32.55
N CYS A 24 30.32 4.53 31.26
CA CYS A 24 29.37 3.95 30.31
C CYS A 24 29.73 2.54 29.83
N ILE A 25 30.84 2.00 30.33
CA ILE A 25 31.38 0.70 29.94
C ILE A 25 30.69 -0.39 30.75
N GLY A 26 29.93 -1.23 30.06
CA GLY A 26 29.22 -2.38 30.60
C GLY A 26 30.02 -3.68 30.60
N PRO A 27 29.33 -4.83 30.73
CA PRO A 27 29.95 -6.15 30.70
C PRO A 27 30.81 -6.40 29.46
N ALA A 28 31.92 -7.10 29.66
CA ALA A 28 32.80 -7.54 28.59
C ALA A 28 32.18 -8.71 27.82
N GLY A 29 32.50 -8.82 26.53
CA GLY A 29 32.15 -9.94 25.68
C GLY A 29 30.74 -9.91 25.11
N GLN A 30 30.01 -8.81 25.30
CA GLN A 30 28.68 -8.64 24.77
C GLN A 30 28.41 -7.19 24.37
N VAL A 31 27.53 -7.02 23.38
CA VAL A 31 26.88 -5.75 23.03
C VAL A 31 25.42 -6.03 22.68
N LYS A 32 24.61 -4.97 22.61
CA LYS A 32 23.22 -5.06 22.15
C LYS A 32 23.14 -4.63 20.69
N TRP A 33 22.44 -5.44 19.91
CA TRP A 33 21.88 -5.03 18.63
C TRP A 33 20.41 -4.66 18.86
N GLY A 34 20.00 -3.49 18.41
CA GLY A 34 18.60 -3.05 18.44
C GLY A 34 18.12 -2.73 17.02
N TYR A 35 16.83 -2.91 16.77
CA TYR A 35 16.23 -2.62 15.46
C TYR A 35 15.00 -1.71 15.56
N TRP A 36 14.72 -1.02 14.46
CA TRP A 36 13.54 -0.19 14.21
C TRP A 36 12.96 -0.64 12.88
N GLY A 37 11.70 -1.08 12.84
CA GLY A 37 11.05 -1.56 11.61
C GLY A 37 9.99 -0.60 11.08
N ASN A 38 9.15 -1.15 10.18
CA ASN A 38 7.97 -0.49 9.61
C ASN A 38 8.28 0.78 8.80
N PHE A 39 9.44 0.82 8.13
CA PHE A 39 9.71 1.88 7.18
C PHE A 39 8.89 1.66 5.90
N PRO A 40 8.19 2.69 5.38
CA PRO A 40 7.35 2.54 4.20
C PRO A 40 8.14 2.35 2.90
N LEU A 41 9.40 2.81 2.89
CA LEU A 41 10.34 2.75 1.78
C LEU A 41 11.73 2.40 2.33
N PHE A 42 12.73 2.37 1.43
CA PHE A 42 14.13 2.14 1.78
C PHE A 42 14.61 3.17 2.83
N PRO A 43 14.89 2.77 4.09
CA PRO A 43 15.32 3.72 5.11
C PRO A 43 16.76 4.15 4.89
N ASP A 44 17.09 5.37 5.27
CA ASP A 44 18.46 5.82 5.45
C ASP A 44 18.72 6.40 6.85
N VAL A 45 19.93 6.95 7.04
CA VAL A 45 20.34 7.51 8.33
C VAL A 45 19.41 8.64 8.78
N THR A 46 18.93 9.47 7.86
CA THR A 46 18.05 10.61 8.16
C THR A 46 16.66 10.14 8.58
N ASP A 47 16.12 9.10 7.94
CA ASP A 47 14.83 8.51 8.31
C ASP A 47 14.83 7.97 9.74
N VAL A 48 15.90 7.27 10.10
CA VAL A 48 16.05 6.70 11.44
C VAL A 48 16.20 7.81 12.49
N TRP A 49 16.94 8.87 12.20
CA TRP A 49 17.06 10.01 13.12
C TRP A 49 15.75 10.80 13.26
N ALA A 50 14.86 10.76 12.27
CA ALA A 50 13.53 11.36 12.35
C ALA A 50 12.58 10.61 13.30
N LEU A 51 12.81 9.31 13.55
CA LEU A 51 12.02 8.52 14.50
C LEU A 51 12.16 9.06 15.92
N GLU A 52 11.02 9.21 16.60
CA GLU A 52 10.97 9.70 17.98
C GLU A 52 11.78 8.80 18.93
N ASN A 53 11.66 7.48 18.78
CA ASN A 53 12.23 6.49 19.67
C ASN A 53 13.73 6.20 19.43
N PHE A 54 14.31 6.66 18.33
CA PHE A 54 15.72 6.47 18.03
C PHE A 54 16.60 7.54 18.73
N PRO A 55 17.80 7.21 19.28
CA PRO A 55 18.47 5.90 19.29
C PRO A 55 18.18 5.05 20.54
N SER A 56 17.40 5.56 21.48
CA SER A 56 17.39 5.04 22.85
C SER A 56 16.35 3.95 23.10
N ARG A 57 15.40 3.75 22.18
CA ARG A 57 14.26 2.82 22.32
C ARG A 57 13.99 2.06 21.02
N PRO A 58 14.80 1.04 20.69
CA PRO A 58 14.50 0.12 19.59
C PRO A 58 13.22 -0.67 19.86
N GLU A 59 12.57 -1.15 18.80
CA GLU A 59 11.38 -2.02 18.89
C GLU A 59 11.72 -3.38 19.49
N GLY A 60 12.93 -3.86 19.26
CA GLY A 60 13.46 -5.03 19.93
C GLY A 60 14.98 -5.03 20.01
N THR A 61 15.52 -5.89 20.86
CA THR A 61 16.98 -6.02 21.06
C THR A 61 17.42 -7.47 21.18
N GLN A 62 18.67 -7.74 20.79
CA GLN A 62 19.36 -9.00 21.05
C GLN A 62 20.77 -8.74 21.60
N ILE A 63 21.19 -9.59 22.53
CA ILE A 63 22.58 -9.60 23.00
C ILE A 63 23.40 -10.44 22.02
N ILE A 64 24.46 -9.85 21.49
CA ILE A 64 25.39 -10.50 20.57
C ILE A 64 26.80 -10.49 21.16
N ASN A 65 27.55 -11.55 20.87
CA ASN A 65 28.92 -11.78 21.37
C ASN A 65 29.98 -11.58 20.28
N SER A 66 29.59 -11.03 19.14
CA SER A 66 30.48 -10.56 18.08
C SER A 66 29.80 -9.40 17.34
N LEU A 67 30.57 -8.60 16.61
CA LEU A 67 30.05 -7.49 15.81
C LEU A 67 29.48 -8.02 14.49
N ARG A 68 28.49 -8.91 14.62
CA ARG A 68 27.69 -9.49 13.55
C ARG A 68 26.22 -9.46 13.96
N ALA A 69 25.39 -8.74 13.21
CA ALA A 69 23.95 -8.75 13.41
C ALA A 69 23.34 -10.12 13.02
N PRO A 70 22.11 -10.42 13.47
CA PRO A 70 21.36 -11.57 12.96
C PRO A 70 21.28 -11.55 11.43
N ILE A 71 21.33 -12.74 10.82
CA ILE A 71 21.24 -12.90 9.36
C ILE A 71 19.78 -13.13 8.99
N ASN A 72 19.31 -12.46 7.93
CA ASN A 72 17.94 -12.55 7.40
C ASN A 72 16.91 -12.35 8.51
N TYR A 73 16.94 -11.18 9.13
CA TYR A 73 16.14 -10.86 10.29
C TYR A 73 14.73 -10.39 9.92
N SER A 74 14.59 -9.43 9.00
CA SER A 74 13.33 -8.77 8.65
C SER A 74 13.52 -7.92 7.40
N ASP A 75 12.43 -7.59 6.71
CA ASP A 75 12.44 -6.58 5.65
C ASP A 75 12.15 -5.17 6.24
N PHE A 76 12.53 -4.11 5.53
CA PHE A 76 12.24 -2.69 5.80
C PHE A 76 12.55 -2.22 7.22
N TYR A 77 13.78 -2.45 7.67
CA TYR A 77 14.23 -2.08 9.02
C TYR A 77 15.59 -1.38 9.02
N ALA A 78 15.89 -0.72 10.13
CA ALA A 78 17.22 -0.25 10.46
C ALA A 78 17.71 -0.90 11.75
N GLY A 79 18.98 -1.32 11.78
CA GLY A 79 19.61 -1.89 12.97
C GLY A 79 20.78 -1.04 13.45
N MET A 80 21.03 -1.10 14.76
CA MET A 80 22.14 -0.40 15.42
C MET A 80 22.86 -1.33 16.40
N ILE A 81 24.19 -1.33 16.34
CA ILE A 81 25.07 -1.90 17.36
C ILE A 81 25.93 -0.78 17.93
N ARG A 82 25.99 -0.66 19.26
CA ARG A 82 26.90 0.28 19.94
C ARG A 82 27.57 -0.33 21.15
N GLY A 83 28.79 0.12 21.43
CA GLY A 83 29.61 -0.43 22.52
C GLY A 83 31.00 0.17 22.54
N PHE A 84 31.95 -0.59 23.09
CA PHE A 84 33.37 -0.24 23.08
C PHE A 84 34.22 -1.38 22.53
N ILE A 85 35.26 -1.03 21.77
CA ILE A 85 36.35 -1.93 21.41
C ILE A 85 37.54 -1.63 22.34
N LYS A 86 38.16 -2.68 22.89
CA LYS A 86 39.41 -2.60 23.67
C LYS A 86 40.36 -3.72 23.28
N VAL A 87 41.58 -3.35 22.93
CA VAL A 87 42.63 -4.28 22.52
C VAL A 87 43.62 -4.54 23.66
N PRO A 88 44.23 -5.73 23.77
CA PRO A 88 45.17 -6.05 24.85
C PRO A 88 46.55 -5.42 24.69
N GLN A 89 46.94 -5.08 23.45
CA GLN A 89 48.25 -4.50 23.12
C GLN A 89 48.09 -3.39 22.09
N THR A 90 48.97 -2.40 22.14
CA THR A 90 49.00 -1.33 21.14
C THR A 90 49.39 -1.90 19.79
N ASP A 91 48.53 -1.71 18.79
CA ASP A 91 48.79 -2.13 17.40
C ASP A 91 47.98 -1.26 16.43
N ASN A 92 48.28 -1.41 15.14
CA ASN A 92 47.53 -0.78 14.07
C ASN A 92 46.54 -1.78 13.47
N TYR A 93 45.28 -1.39 13.38
CA TYR A 93 44.18 -2.21 12.89
C TYR A 93 43.55 -1.61 11.62
N ILE A 94 43.15 -2.48 10.71
CA ILE A 94 42.35 -2.14 9.53
C ILE A 94 41.00 -2.81 9.74
N PHE A 95 39.92 -2.05 9.67
CA PHE A 95 38.54 -2.54 9.79
C PHE A 95 37.92 -2.71 8.41
N ASN A 96 37.03 -3.68 8.27
CA ASN A 96 36.23 -3.89 7.06
C ASN A 96 34.77 -4.17 7.44
N LEU A 97 33.85 -3.58 6.68
CA LEU A 97 32.42 -3.68 6.85
C LEU A 97 31.79 -4.44 5.67
N THR A 98 31.00 -5.46 5.97
CA THR A 98 30.11 -6.11 5.01
C THR A 98 28.67 -6.00 5.51
N ALA A 99 27.75 -5.73 4.60
CA ALA A 99 26.33 -5.64 4.90
C ALA A 99 25.46 -5.89 3.67
N ASP A 100 24.21 -6.27 3.90
CA ASP A 100 23.12 -6.29 2.94
C ASP A 100 21.94 -5.66 3.71
N ASP A 101 21.39 -4.51 3.32
CA ASP A 101 21.75 -3.66 2.17
C ASP A 101 22.87 -2.63 2.45
N LYS A 102 22.57 -1.52 3.12
CA LYS A 102 23.52 -0.42 3.39
C LYS A 102 24.00 -0.44 4.82
N ALA A 103 25.22 0.01 5.08
CA ALA A 103 25.74 0.10 6.43
C ALA A 103 26.79 1.20 6.63
N VAL A 104 26.93 1.66 7.87
CA VAL A 104 27.96 2.65 8.25
C VAL A 104 28.61 2.25 9.57
N PHE A 105 29.94 2.34 9.65
CA PHE A 105 30.71 2.09 10.87
C PHE A 105 31.42 3.37 11.35
N TYR A 106 31.19 3.70 12.61
CA TYR A 106 31.87 4.78 13.34
C TYR A 106 32.75 4.21 14.45
N LEU A 107 33.97 4.72 14.54
CA LEU A 107 34.88 4.47 15.66
C LEU A 107 35.42 5.77 16.21
N SER A 108 35.16 6.00 17.49
CA SER A 108 35.65 7.15 18.23
C SER A 108 37.15 7.10 18.45
N THR A 109 37.75 8.28 18.59
CA THR A 109 39.18 8.41 18.93
C THR A 109 39.47 8.09 20.40
N ASN A 110 38.43 7.93 21.23
CA ASN A 110 38.51 7.55 22.64
C ASN A 110 37.17 6.94 23.12
N GLN A 111 36.96 6.86 24.43
CA GLN A 111 35.74 6.31 25.02
C GLN A 111 34.51 7.22 24.91
N LEU A 112 34.61 8.43 24.34
CA LEU A 112 33.51 9.38 24.30
C LEU A 112 32.74 9.28 22.95
N PRO A 113 31.41 9.13 22.97
CA PRO A 113 30.59 9.12 21.75
C PRO A 113 30.76 10.38 20.88
N ALA A 114 30.96 11.53 21.51
CA ALA A 114 31.16 12.81 20.84
C ALA A 114 32.38 12.87 19.89
N ASN A 115 33.34 11.94 20.03
CA ASN A 115 34.54 11.90 19.21
C ASN A 115 34.49 10.83 18.09
N LYS A 116 33.30 10.34 17.75
CA LYS A 116 33.08 9.33 16.70
C LYS A 116 33.49 9.85 15.33
N VAL A 117 34.11 8.99 14.53
CA VAL A 117 34.55 9.28 13.16
C VAL A 117 34.11 8.13 12.26
N LYS A 118 33.48 8.43 11.13
CA LYS A 118 33.12 7.42 10.12
C LYS A 118 34.38 6.74 9.61
N ARG A 119 34.44 5.41 9.69
CA ARG A 119 35.64 4.62 9.31
C ARG A 119 35.41 3.73 8.10
N ALA A 120 34.19 3.26 7.88
CA ALA A 120 33.81 2.44 6.74
C ALA A 120 32.32 2.61 6.43
N GLU A 121 31.93 2.35 5.19
CA GLU A 121 30.53 2.33 4.75
C GLU A 121 30.32 1.33 3.61
N VAL A 122 29.10 0.81 3.53
CA VAL A 122 28.57 -0.03 2.46
C VAL A 122 27.38 0.74 1.88
N VAL A 123 27.49 1.16 0.62
CA VAL A 123 26.44 1.93 -0.07
C VAL A 123 25.53 1.08 -0.96
N VAL A 124 25.96 -0.16 -1.25
CA VAL A 124 25.22 -1.20 -1.98
C VAL A 124 25.56 -2.54 -1.35
N SER A 125 24.58 -3.43 -1.24
CA SER A 125 24.71 -4.76 -0.64
C SER A 125 25.95 -5.54 -1.04
N THR A 126 26.45 -6.36 -0.12
CA THR A 126 27.61 -7.23 -0.27
C THR A 126 27.22 -8.64 0.17
N THR A 127 27.89 -9.69 -0.31
CA THR A 127 27.75 -10.99 0.37
C THR A 127 28.55 -10.99 1.68
N LEU A 128 28.29 -11.95 2.58
CA LEU A 128 28.88 -12.02 3.92
C LEU A 128 30.42 -11.81 3.95
N ASP A 129 31.14 -12.42 3.00
CA ASP A 129 32.61 -12.42 2.93
C ASP A 129 33.16 -11.54 1.79
N GLN A 130 32.33 -10.68 1.18
CA GLN A 130 32.74 -9.83 0.06
C GLN A 130 33.37 -8.52 0.56
N HIS A 131 34.63 -8.61 0.96
CA HIS A 131 35.37 -7.51 1.59
C HIS A 131 35.95 -6.46 0.61
N ASP A 132 35.84 -6.69 -0.70
CA ASP A 132 36.54 -5.94 -1.75
C ASP A 132 35.62 -5.40 -2.86
N LYS A 133 34.30 -5.33 -2.63
CA LYS A 133 33.35 -4.77 -3.60
C LYS A 133 33.54 -3.26 -3.76
N ASP A 134 33.71 -2.55 -2.65
CA ASP A 134 33.90 -1.10 -2.61
C ASP A 134 35.06 -0.73 -1.65
N PRO A 135 36.01 0.14 -2.07
CA PRO A 135 37.06 0.65 -1.19
C PRO A 135 36.54 1.24 0.13
N ALA A 136 35.34 1.85 0.13
CA ALA A 136 34.73 2.45 1.30
C ALA A 136 34.38 1.44 2.41
N GLN A 137 34.31 0.15 2.09
CA GLN A 137 34.15 -0.92 3.09
C GLN A 137 35.33 -1.01 4.05
N THR A 138 36.51 -0.54 3.65
CA THR A 138 37.76 -0.74 4.40
C THR A 138 38.27 0.57 4.97
N SER A 139 38.52 0.61 6.28
CA SER A 139 39.10 1.78 6.93
C SER A 139 40.57 1.97 6.55
N VAL A 140 41.07 3.18 6.76
CA VAL A 140 42.52 3.39 6.91
C VAL A 140 43.07 2.61 8.10
N SER A 141 44.40 2.50 8.20
CA SER A 141 45.07 1.95 9.38
C SER A 141 44.85 2.86 10.60
N ILE A 142 44.34 2.30 11.70
CA ILE A 142 44.02 3.01 12.94
C ILE A 142 44.82 2.39 14.09
N GLN A 143 45.59 3.21 14.80
CA GLN A 143 46.28 2.76 16.00
C GLN A 143 45.29 2.68 17.16
N LEU A 144 45.18 1.49 17.77
CA LEU A 144 44.47 1.29 19.02
C LEU A 144 45.49 1.03 20.12
N VAL A 145 45.43 1.78 21.22
CA VAL A 145 46.34 1.64 22.35
C VAL A 145 45.84 0.54 23.28
N GLY A 146 46.75 -0.36 23.67
CA GLY A 146 46.45 -1.47 24.57
C GLY A 146 45.80 -0.98 25.87
N GLY A 147 44.66 -1.59 26.23
CA GLY A 147 43.93 -1.27 27.44
C GLY A 147 42.98 -0.07 27.36
N GLN A 148 42.99 0.71 26.27
CA GLN A 148 42.05 1.82 26.08
C GLN A 148 40.73 1.36 25.47
N TYR A 149 39.64 2.04 25.85
CA TYR A 149 38.30 1.83 25.31
C TYR A 149 38.04 2.85 24.20
N TYR A 150 37.52 2.36 23.07
CA TYR A 150 37.11 3.16 21.92
C TYR A 150 35.62 2.94 21.68
N TYR A 151 34.82 3.99 21.81
CA TYR A 151 33.39 3.91 21.53
C TYR A 151 33.14 3.65 20.05
N PHE A 152 32.16 2.80 19.71
CA PHE A 152 31.78 2.54 18.32
C PHE A 152 30.27 2.49 18.14
N GLU A 153 29.84 2.76 16.91
CA GLU A 153 28.48 2.56 16.41
C GLU A 153 28.54 1.90 15.03
N MET A 154 27.62 0.98 14.77
CA MET A 154 27.38 0.40 13.46
C MET A 154 25.89 0.48 13.16
N TYR A 155 25.56 0.88 11.94
CA TYR A 155 24.19 0.96 11.44
C TYR A 155 24.03 0.07 10.23
N ASN A 156 22.90 -0.63 10.11
CA ASN A 156 22.44 -1.23 8.85
C ASN A 156 21.06 -0.70 8.49
N PHE A 157 20.82 -0.56 7.19
CA PHE A 157 19.55 -0.13 6.61
C PHE A 157 19.17 -1.17 5.56
N ASP A 158 18.05 -1.84 5.81
CA ASP A 158 17.64 -3.04 5.11
C ASP A 158 16.37 -2.81 4.30
N TRP A 159 16.27 -3.52 3.17
CA TRP A 159 15.12 -3.47 2.28
C TRP A 159 14.36 -4.78 2.25
N THR A 160 14.71 -5.69 1.35
CA THR A 160 14.08 -7.01 1.23
C THR A 160 15.13 -8.05 0.93
N GLY A 161 14.96 -9.26 1.46
CA GLY A 161 15.72 -10.42 1.00
C GLY A 161 16.70 -10.96 2.02
N ASN A 162 18.01 -10.83 1.74
CA ASN A 162 19.04 -11.30 2.68
C ASN A 162 19.57 -10.11 3.47
N ASP A 163 19.75 -10.31 4.77
CA ASP A 163 20.10 -9.21 5.67
C ASP A 163 21.38 -9.61 6.40
N HIS A 164 22.38 -8.74 6.43
CA HIS A 164 23.50 -8.91 7.36
C HIS A 164 24.23 -7.61 7.63
N LEU A 165 24.99 -7.62 8.73
CA LEU A 165 25.93 -6.57 9.09
C LEU A 165 27.07 -7.21 9.86
N THR A 166 28.29 -7.12 9.36
CA THR A 166 29.49 -7.69 9.99
C THR A 166 30.65 -6.70 9.99
N LEU A 167 31.26 -6.49 11.16
CA LEU A 167 32.55 -5.81 11.29
C LEU A 167 33.68 -6.81 11.49
N SER A 168 34.59 -6.81 10.54
CA SER A 168 35.82 -7.57 10.59
C SER A 168 37.03 -6.67 10.69
N TRP A 169 38.17 -7.23 11.10
CA TRP A 169 39.44 -6.52 11.17
C TRP A 169 40.64 -7.42 10.87
N LYS A 170 41.79 -6.79 10.70
CA LYS A 170 43.11 -7.44 10.75
C LYS A 170 44.16 -6.43 11.20
N LYS A 171 45.30 -6.92 11.68
CA LYS A 171 46.44 -6.07 12.00
C LYS A 171 47.09 -5.56 10.72
N ALA A 172 47.43 -4.28 10.68
CA ALA A 172 48.14 -3.66 9.56
C ALA A 172 49.56 -4.23 9.38
N SER A 173 50.15 -4.79 10.45
CA SER A 173 51.43 -5.51 10.41
C SER A 173 51.34 -6.89 9.72
N THR A 174 50.14 -7.45 9.58
CA THR A 174 49.89 -8.74 8.91
C THR A 174 48.73 -8.62 7.91
N PRO A 175 48.86 -7.80 6.85
CA PRO A 175 47.74 -7.47 5.95
C PRO A 175 47.26 -8.66 5.10
N ALA A 176 48.05 -9.72 4.98
CA ALA A 176 47.70 -10.97 4.29
C ALA A 176 46.92 -11.96 5.17
N ALA A 177 46.75 -11.69 6.47
CA ALA A 177 45.90 -12.51 7.33
C ALA A 177 44.43 -12.43 6.86
N PRO A 178 43.65 -13.52 7.03
CA PRO A 178 42.22 -13.47 6.76
C PRO A 178 41.53 -12.45 7.66
N TRP A 179 40.41 -11.91 7.19
CA TRP A 179 39.55 -11.06 8.01
C TRP A 179 39.01 -11.85 9.20
N ALA A 180 39.09 -11.27 10.39
CA ALA A 180 38.54 -11.84 11.60
C ALA A 180 37.38 -10.96 12.09
N ILE A 181 36.25 -11.56 12.43
CA ILE A 181 35.13 -10.83 13.04
C ILE A 181 35.59 -10.31 14.41
N VAL A 182 35.23 -9.06 14.73
CA VAL A 182 35.50 -8.51 16.06
C VAL A 182 34.55 -9.18 17.06
N ASP A 183 35.08 -10.02 17.95
CA ASP A 183 34.31 -10.90 18.82
C ASP A 183 34.35 -10.50 20.31
N PHE A 184 33.76 -11.36 21.15
CA PHE A 184 33.64 -11.22 22.60
C PHE A 184 34.97 -10.95 23.33
N ASN A 185 36.12 -11.23 22.72
CA ASN A 185 37.41 -10.94 23.35
C ASN A 185 37.70 -9.43 23.42
N TYR A 186 37.05 -8.62 22.58
CA TYR A 186 37.42 -7.22 22.37
C TYR A 186 36.28 -6.23 22.61
N ILE A 187 35.04 -6.70 22.75
CA ILE A 187 33.84 -5.85 22.83
C ILE A 187 33.31 -5.70 24.26
N TYR A 188 32.71 -4.55 24.55
CA TYR A 188 32.08 -4.23 25.83
C TYR A 188 30.77 -3.47 25.59
N GLU A 189 29.74 -3.76 26.38
CA GLU A 189 28.42 -3.16 26.25
C GLU A 189 28.44 -1.64 26.54
N TYR A 190 27.56 -0.89 25.89
CA TYR A 190 27.27 0.50 26.26
C TYR A 190 26.07 0.57 27.20
N THR A 191 26.26 1.14 28.41
CA THR A 191 25.24 1.17 29.48
C THR A 191 24.72 2.57 29.83
N CYS A 192 25.18 3.61 29.13
CA CYS A 192 24.69 4.98 29.32
C CYS A 192 23.49 5.34 28.43
N GLY A 193 22.74 4.36 27.92
CA GLY A 193 21.46 4.64 27.27
C GLY A 193 20.41 5.02 28.31
N GLN A 194 19.55 5.99 28.00
CA GLN A 194 18.42 6.33 28.85
C GLN A 194 17.46 5.14 28.97
N VAL A 195 17.25 4.64 30.20
CA VAL A 195 16.26 3.60 30.51
C VAL A 195 15.04 4.28 31.11
N CYS A 196 13.94 4.29 30.36
CA CYS A 196 12.66 4.83 30.79
C CYS A 196 11.59 3.75 30.82
N PRO A 197 10.55 3.91 31.66
CA PRO A 197 9.35 3.08 31.56
C PRO A 197 8.77 3.11 30.14
N GLU A 198 8.11 2.03 29.74
CA GLU A 198 7.48 1.96 28.42
C GLU A 198 6.38 3.02 28.27
N ARG A 199 6.21 3.51 27.04
CA ARG A 199 5.16 4.46 26.70
C ARG A 199 3.79 3.88 27.08
N GLY A 200 2.93 4.71 27.65
CA GLY A 200 1.59 4.31 28.08
C GLY A 200 1.54 3.69 29.48
N THR A 201 2.69 3.40 30.11
CA THR A 201 2.73 2.92 31.50
C THR A 201 2.08 3.97 32.42
N PRO A 202 1.09 3.61 33.27
CA PRO A 202 0.50 4.54 34.21
C PRO A 202 1.54 5.15 35.14
N CYS A 203 1.43 6.44 35.39
CA CYS A 203 2.31 7.16 36.33
C CYS A 203 1.52 8.25 37.06
N ASN A 204 2.22 9.08 37.85
CA ASN A 204 1.64 10.24 38.49
C ASN A 204 2.60 11.41 38.26
N ASP A 205 2.14 12.45 37.57
CA ASP A 205 2.98 13.60 37.20
C ASP A 205 3.07 14.65 38.33
N GLY A 206 2.41 14.39 39.46
CA GLY A 206 2.35 15.24 40.64
C GLY A 206 1.35 16.39 40.52
N ASN A 207 0.63 16.50 39.41
CA ASN A 207 -0.34 17.57 39.17
C ASN A 207 -1.77 17.06 39.36
N SER A 208 -2.48 17.59 40.36
CA SER A 208 -3.88 17.22 40.59
C SER A 208 -4.84 17.76 39.51
N ALA A 209 -4.38 18.64 38.62
CA ALA A 209 -5.19 19.19 37.51
C ALA A 209 -5.12 18.35 36.22
N THR A 210 -4.35 17.26 36.22
CA THR A 210 -4.28 16.32 35.10
C THR A 210 -4.93 14.99 35.45
N THR A 211 -5.28 14.23 34.42
CA THR A 211 -5.82 12.87 34.53
C THR A 211 -5.18 11.95 33.49
N ASN A 212 -5.35 10.63 33.65
CA ASN A 212 -4.79 9.61 32.75
C ASN A 212 -3.28 9.79 32.47
N ASP A 213 -2.54 9.98 33.55
CA ASP A 213 -1.10 10.19 33.53
C ASP A 213 -0.37 8.94 33.02
N GLN A 214 0.38 9.11 31.94
CA GLN A 214 1.11 8.03 31.29
C GLN A 214 2.54 8.43 31.01
N GLN A 215 3.44 7.46 31.08
CA GLN A 215 4.84 7.62 30.68
C GLN A 215 4.88 7.87 29.16
N ASP A 216 5.62 8.89 28.73
CA ASP A 216 5.93 9.10 27.30
C ASP A 216 7.04 8.14 26.79
N GLY A 217 7.74 7.54 27.75
CA GLY A 217 8.91 6.70 27.64
C GLY A 217 10.19 7.45 27.30
N PHE A 218 10.23 8.75 27.57
CA PHE A 218 11.42 9.58 27.72
C PHE A 218 11.57 10.05 29.17
N CYS A 219 11.08 9.22 30.10
CA CYS A 219 11.13 9.42 31.55
C CYS A 219 10.28 10.60 32.03
N ASN A 220 9.29 11.01 31.24
CA ASN A 220 8.32 12.02 31.66
C ASN A 220 6.96 11.38 31.87
N CYS A 221 6.31 11.78 32.97
CA CYS A 221 4.92 11.47 33.20
C CYS A 221 4.05 12.59 32.62
N VAL A 222 3.20 12.24 31.65
CA VAL A 222 2.38 13.15 30.86
C VAL A 222 0.91 12.89 31.13
N GLY A 223 0.31 13.80 31.90
CA GLY A 223 -1.13 13.83 32.14
C GLY A 223 -1.91 14.54 31.04
N THR A 224 -3.22 14.35 31.05
CA THR A 224 -4.19 15.11 30.26
C THR A 224 -4.70 16.29 31.10
N PRO A 225 -4.32 17.54 30.77
CA PRO A 225 -4.75 18.71 31.53
C PRO A 225 -6.27 18.92 31.43
N ALA A 226 -6.91 19.27 32.54
CA ALA A 226 -8.29 19.72 32.51
C ALA A 226 -8.41 21.03 31.70
N THR A 227 -9.47 21.15 30.89
CA THR A 227 -9.72 22.33 30.07
C THR A 227 -11.21 22.66 30.00
N ALA A 228 -11.52 23.95 29.88
CA ALA A 228 -12.87 24.43 29.60
C ALA A 228 -13.16 24.57 28.09
N ASN A 229 -12.12 24.44 27.25
CA ASN A 229 -12.24 24.53 25.80
C ASN A 229 -12.83 23.21 25.27
N THR A 230 -14.08 23.26 24.84
CA THR A 230 -14.85 22.10 24.33
C THR A 230 -14.37 21.61 22.97
N CYS A 231 -13.52 22.37 22.28
CA CYS A 231 -12.92 21.95 21.02
C CYS A 231 -11.77 20.96 21.20
N ILE A 232 -11.21 20.82 22.42
CA ILE A 232 -10.11 19.89 22.67
C ILE A 232 -10.68 18.47 22.76
N GLY A 233 -10.20 17.61 21.86
CA GLY A 233 -10.69 16.25 21.68
C GLY A 233 -9.90 15.19 22.43
N GLU A 234 -9.93 14.00 21.86
CA GLU A 234 -9.25 12.81 22.38
C GLU A 234 -7.72 12.96 22.28
N LYS A 235 -7.00 12.55 23.34
CA LYS A 235 -5.53 12.47 23.34
C LYS A 235 -5.08 11.33 22.44
N GLY A 236 -4.05 11.53 21.63
CA GLY A 236 -3.55 10.47 20.74
C GLY A 236 -4.28 10.38 19.41
N LEU A 237 -5.28 11.23 19.17
CA LEU A 237 -6.01 11.31 17.91
C LEU A 237 -5.62 12.59 17.16
N THR A 238 -5.33 12.45 15.88
CA THR A 238 -5.10 13.56 14.95
C THR A 238 -5.61 13.11 13.59
N GLU A 239 -6.44 13.92 12.94
CA GLU A 239 -7.04 13.58 11.65
C GLU A 239 -6.63 14.60 10.59
N ALA A 240 -6.32 14.10 9.40
CA ALA A 240 -6.19 14.89 8.18
C ALA A 240 -7.49 14.88 7.39
N TYR A 241 -7.97 16.05 7.01
CA TYR A 241 -9.12 16.26 6.15
C TYR A 241 -8.65 16.64 4.75
N TYR A 242 -9.04 15.87 3.75
CA TYR A 242 -8.62 16.04 2.37
C TYR A 242 -9.72 16.68 1.53
N TYR A 243 -9.30 17.56 0.63
CA TYR A 243 -10.12 18.29 -0.31
C TYR A 243 -9.62 17.98 -1.72
N ASP A 244 -10.13 16.92 -2.33
CA ASP A 244 -9.67 16.36 -3.61
C ASP A 244 -10.04 17.26 -4.81
N ASN A 245 -9.54 17.00 -6.02
CA ASN A 245 -9.91 17.78 -7.22
C ASN A 245 -9.71 19.32 -7.10
N ILE A 246 -8.81 19.79 -6.22
CA ILE A 246 -8.36 21.19 -6.16
C ILE A 246 -7.07 21.30 -6.97
N VAL A 247 -7.18 21.83 -8.18
CA VAL A 247 -6.03 22.11 -9.05
C VAL A 247 -5.23 23.32 -8.54
N GLY A 248 -3.97 23.41 -8.96
CA GLY A 248 -3.07 24.51 -8.58
C GLY A 248 -2.05 24.10 -7.53
N ASN A 249 -1.22 25.06 -7.09
CA ASN A 249 0.02 24.79 -6.36
C ASN A 249 0.08 25.43 -4.98
N TYR A 250 -0.81 26.37 -4.66
CA TYR A 250 -0.68 27.23 -3.49
C TYR A 250 -1.86 27.09 -2.55
N VAL A 251 -1.57 26.94 -1.26
CA VAL A 251 -2.58 26.85 -0.21
C VAL A 251 -3.53 28.04 -0.26
N PHE A 252 -3.02 29.27 -0.32
CA PHE A 252 -3.89 30.45 -0.26
C PHE A 252 -4.71 30.67 -1.53
N ASN A 253 -4.10 30.48 -2.71
CA ASN A 253 -4.78 30.80 -3.96
C ASN A 253 -5.76 29.70 -4.37
N ASP A 254 -5.43 28.44 -4.05
CA ASP A 254 -6.15 27.27 -4.56
C ASP A 254 -6.96 26.59 -3.45
N LEU A 255 -6.32 26.18 -2.35
CA LEU A 255 -7.02 25.46 -1.26
C LEU A 255 -7.97 26.36 -0.48
N VAL A 256 -7.49 27.49 0.05
CA VAL A 256 -8.28 28.38 0.92
C VAL A 256 -9.44 29.04 0.18
N ASN A 257 -9.26 29.29 -1.12
CA ASN A 257 -10.31 29.85 -1.97
C ASN A 257 -11.25 28.78 -2.56
N ALA A 258 -10.95 27.49 -2.38
CA ALA A 258 -11.82 26.44 -2.88
C ALA A 258 -13.18 26.51 -2.16
N PRO A 259 -14.32 26.46 -2.88
CA PRO A 259 -15.65 26.60 -2.28
C PRO A 259 -15.97 25.58 -1.17
N LYS A 260 -15.31 24.41 -1.20
CA LYS A 260 -15.47 23.35 -0.20
C LYS A 260 -14.56 23.49 1.02
N PHE A 261 -13.54 24.33 0.96
CA PHE A 261 -12.64 24.52 2.09
C PHE A 261 -13.20 25.59 3.05
N PRO A 262 -13.09 25.42 4.39
CA PRO A 262 -12.69 24.20 5.11
C PRO A 262 -13.88 23.27 5.39
N LEU A 263 -15.09 23.64 4.99
CA LEU A 263 -16.33 23.11 5.52
C LEU A 263 -16.90 21.90 4.77
N SER A 264 -16.19 21.28 3.84
CA SER A 264 -16.70 20.11 3.10
C SER A 264 -15.54 19.25 2.58
N PRO A 265 -14.81 18.56 3.47
CA PRO A 265 -13.78 17.62 3.07
C PRO A 265 -14.39 16.40 2.34
N ASP A 266 -13.67 15.84 1.38
CA ASP A 266 -14.11 14.66 0.61
C ASP A 266 -13.76 13.36 1.32
N ARG A 267 -12.65 13.34 2.06
CA ARG A 267 -12.18 12.17 2.82
C ARG A 267 -11.38 12.61 4.04
N LYS A 268 -11.21 11.69 5.00
CA LYS A 268 -10.34 11.87 6.18
C LYS A 268 -9.44 10.68 6.42
N GLU A 269 -8.36 10.93 7.15
CA GLU A 269 -7.37 9.92 7.54
C GLU A 269 -6.95 10.15 9.00
N LYS A 270 -6.84 9.06 9.77
CA LYS A 270 -6.21 9.10 11.11
C LYS A 270 -4.70 9.08 10.96
N LEU A 271 -4.01 10.06 11.53
CA LEU A 271 -2.56 10.19 11.43
C LEU A 271 -1.87 9.62 12.70
N PRO A 272 -0.71 8.96 12.56
CA PRO A 272 0.12 8.50 13.68
C PRO A 272 0.83 9.66 14.41
N GLY A 273 0.77 10.87 13.87
CA GLY A 273 1.30 12.10 14.42
C GLY A 273 0.92 13.30 13.57
N ALA A 274 1.63 14.41 13.69
CA ALA A 274 1.41 15.58 12.84
C ALA A 274 2.18 15.43 11.51
N TYR A 275 1.96 14.30 10.81
CA TYR A 275 2.56 14.00 9.51
C TYR A 275 1.68 13.03 8.71
N GLY A 276 1.70 13.17 7.39
CA GLY A 276 0.92 12.37 6.44
C GLY A 276 1.11 12.88 5.01
N PRO A 277 0.29 12.47 4.03
CA PRO A 277 -0.58 11.30 4.10
C PRO A 277 0.20 10.02 4.45
N LEU A 278 -0.47 9.01 5.02
CA LEU A 278 0.15 7.70 5.13
C LEU A 278 0.20 7.09 3.73
N PRO A 279 1.32 6.43 3.36
CA PRO A 279 1.39 5.74 2.09
C PRO A 279 0.37 4.61 2.09
N ALA A 280 -0.77 4.81 1.43
CA ALA A 280 -1.66 3.73 1.06
C ALA A 280 -0.93 2.89 0.01
N THR A 281 -0.90 1.58 0.14
CA THR A 281 -0.55 0.68 -0.95
C THR A 281 -1.77 0.55 -1.89
N PRO A 282 -1.68 0.87 -3.19
CA PRO A 282 -0.52 1.39 -3.92
C PRO A 282 -0.34 2.90 -3.70
N THR A 283 0.92 3.27 -3.51
CA THR A 283 1.47 4.59 -3.16
C THR A 283 1.00 5.70 -4.09
N TYR A 284 0.91 6.89 -3.52
CA TYR A 284 0.33 8.15 -4.03
C TYR A 284 -1.16 8.25 -3.75
N SER A 285 -1.47 9.04 -2.73
CA SER A 285 -2.78 9.67 -2.63
C SER A 285 -3.09 10.39 -3.94
N ALA A 286 -4.36 10.57 -4.24
CA ALA A 286 -4.81 11.26 -5.45
C ALA A 286 -3.98 12.52 -5.75
N ASP A 287 -3.73 12.85 -7.01
CA ASP A 287 -3.16 14.16 -7.37
C ASP A 287 -4.19 15.29 -7.18
N ASN A 288 -3.73 16.54 -7.13
CA ASN A 288 -4.58 17.75 -7.07
C ASN A 288 -5.57 17.77 -5.90
N TYR A 289 -5.06 17.77 -4.67
CA TYR A 289 -5.87 17.96 -3.46
C TYR A 289 -5.26 19.03 -2.56
N GLY A 290 -5.97 19.38 -1.50
CA GLY A 290 -5.34 19.98 -0.34
C GLY A 290 -5.78 19.30 0.94
N THR A 291 -5.03 19.55 2.01
CA THR A 291 -5.21 18.89 3.30
C THR A 291 -5.28 19.92 4.42
N LEU A 292 -6.16 19.68 5.39
CA LEU A 292 -6.26 20.42 6.64
C LEU A 292 -6.06 19.45 7.81
N VAL A 293 -5.10 19.74 8.67
CA VAL A 293 -4.95 19.05 9.96
C VAL A 293 -5.11 20.09 11.05
N GLN A 294 -5.98 19.83 12.02
CA GLN A 294 -6.19 20.71 13.17
C GLN A 294 -6.10 19.88 14.44
N GLY A 295 -5.59 20.48 15.50
CA GLY A 295 -5.49 19.81 16.78
C GLY A 295 -4.90 20.72 17.85
N TYR A 296 -4.59 20.10 18.98
CA TYR A 296 -3.89 20.75 20.08
C TYR A 296 -2.65 19.95 20.44
N LEU A 297 -1.56 20.66 20.71
CA LEU A 297 -0.31 20.12 21.18
C LEU A 297 -0.17 20.40 22.68
N THR A 298 0.37 19.44 23.42
CA THR A 298 0.90 19.64 24.78
C THR A 298 2.36 19.23 24.82
N VAL A 299 3.13 19.77 25.76
CA VAL A 299 4.54 19.41 25.92
C VAL A 299 4.79 18.69 27.25
N PRO A 300 5.65 17.66 27.29
CA PRO A 300 5.90 16.88 28.52
C PRO A 300 6.79 17.61 29.54
N VAL A 301 7.57 18.60 29.09
CA VAL A 301 8.54 19.35 29.91
C VAL A 301 8.46 20.83 29.53
N SER A 302 8.41 21.73 30.51
CA SER A 302 8.51 23.15 30.22
C SER A 302 9.92 23.50 29.73
N GLY A 303 10.05 24.16 28.59
CA GLY A 303 11.36 24.46 28.01
C GLY A 303 11.26 25.06 26.63
N ASN A 304 12.42 25.23 25.98
CA ASN A 304 12.47 25.75 24.63
C ASN A 304 12.27 24.63 23.62
N TYR A 305 11.32 24.84 22.70
CA TYR A 305 11.02 23.96 21.58
C TYR A 305 11.27 24.70 20.27
N GLU A 306 11.80 23.99 19.29
CA GLU A 306 11.92 24.45 17.90
C GLU A 306 11.02 23.57 17.05
N PHE A 307 10.42 24.12 15.99
CA PHE A 307 9.62 23.35 15.05
C PHE A 307 10.15 23.52 13.63
N ASN A 308 10.01 22.47 12.82
CA ASN A 308 10.38 22.49 11.42
C ASN A 308 9.32 21.73 10.62
N ILE A 309 9.06 22.17 9.38
CA ILE A 309 8.16 21.47 8.47
C ILE A 309 8.90 21.05 7.20
N THR A 310 8.51 19.90 6.69
CA THR A 310 8.84 19.45 5.32
C THR A 310 7.56 19.07 4.61
N GLY A 311 7.54 19.13 3.29
CA GLY A 311 6.40 18.66 2.50
C GLY A 311 6.65 18.73 1.00
N ASP A 312 5.88 17.95 0.26
CA ASP A 312 5.73 18.11 -1.19
C ASP A 312 4.62 19.12 -1.49
N GLY A 313 4.74 19.87 -2.58
CA GLY A 313 3.86 21.01 -2.85
C GLY A 313 4.00 22.14 -1.82
N ASN A 314 2.92 22.90 -1.58
CA ASN A 314 2.96 24.04 -0.65
C ASN A 314 2.39 23.65 0.72
N VAL A 315 3.20 23.78 1.77
CA VAL A 315 2.78 23.51 3.15
C VAL A 315 2.90 24.77 4.00
N LEU A 316 1.84 25.07 4.76
CA LEU A 316 1.78 26.09 5.80
C LEU A 316 1.47 25.44 7.14
N PHE A 317 2.19 25.84 8.17
CA PHE A 317 1.95 25.43 9.55
C PHE A 317 1.77 26.64 10.44
N TYR A 318 0.77 26.57 11.31
CA TYR A 318 0.44 27.57 12.31
C TYR A 318 0.45 26.95 13.69
N LEU A 319 1.01 27.66 14.66
CA LEU A 319 1.04 27.25 16.06
C LEU A 319 0.73 28.45 16.95
N SER A 320 -0.37 28.32 17.68
CA SER A 320 -0.86 29.32 18.61
C SER A 320 0.04 29.47 19.84
N SER A 321 -0.06 30.60 20.53
CA SER A 321 0.56 30.83 21.85
C SER A 321 -0.20 30.15 23.00
N ASP A 322 -1.42 29.68 22.73
CA ASP A 322 -2.34 29.06 23.68
C ASP A 322 -3.36 28.17 22.94
N ASP A 323 -4.44 27.77 23.60
CA ASP A 323 -5.50 26.94 23.03
C ASP A 323 -6.54 27.75 22.24
N ASN A 324 -6.34 29.06 22.04
CA ASN A 324 -7.24 29.86 21.22
C ASN A 324 -6.76 29.90 19.76
N ILE A 325 -7.66 29.52 18.85
CA ILE A 325 -7.45 29.56 17.39
C ILE A 325 -7.17 30.96 16.85
N ASP A 326 -7.70 32.02 17.49
CA ASP A 326 -7.46 33.40 17.06
C ASP A 326 -5.97 33.79 17.12
N ASN A 327 -5.22 33.11 17.99
CA ASN A 327 -3.79 33.33 18.20
C ASN A 327 -2.91 32.42 17.33
N LYS A 328 -3.48 31.63 16.40
CA LYS A 328 -2.73 30.62 15.63
C LYS A 328 -1.52 31.14 14.85
N THR A 329 -1.51 32.41 14.48
CA THR A 329 -0.39 33.04 13.76
C THR A 329 0.74 33.52 14.67
N ALA A 330 0.65 33.27 15.99
CA ALA A 330 1.72 33.57 16.93
C ALA A 330 3.07 32.96 16.48
N HIS A 331 3.02 31.77 15.91
CA HIS A 331 4.15 31.15 15.24
C HIS A 331 3.69 30.52 13.92
N GLN A 332 4.53 30.60 12.89
CA GLN A 332 4.21 30.07 11.56
C GLN A 332 5.46 29.56 10.86
N ALA A 333 5.29 28.52 10.04
CA ALA A 333 6.28 28.04 9.10
C ALA A 333 5.63 27.82 7.73
N SER A 334 6.43 27.96 6.68
CA SER A 334 6.01 27.70 5.30
C SER A 334 7.13 27.10 4.50
N VAL A 335 6.80 26.13 3.66
CA VAL A 335 7.73 25.53 2.72
C VAL A 335 7.04 25.26 1.39
N TYR A 336 7.84 25.24 0.33
CA TYR A 336 7.42 24.77 -0.97
C TYR A 336 8.40 23.68 -1.38
N GLN A 337 7.93 22.43 -1.38
CA GLN A 337 8.63 21.25 -1.86
C GLN A 337 10.03 20.99 -1.26
N THR A 338 10.11 19.98 -0.41
CA THR A 338 11.34 19.47 0.22
C THR A 338 11.23 17.97 0.40
N ASP A 339 12.34 17.23 0.36
CA ASP A 339 12.34 15.83 0.79
C ASP A 339 11.90 15.69 2.26
N GLU A 340 11.47 14.48 2.67
CA GLU A 340 10.80 14.21 3.94
C GLU A 340 11.61 14.65 5.17
N THR A 341 12.94 14.61 5.09
CA THR A 341 13.89 14.94 6.17
C THR A 341 14.82 16.12 5.83
N ASP A 342 14.56 16.89 4.76
CA ASP A 342 15.35 18.09 4.42
C ASP A 342 14.95 19.30 5.28
N HIS A 343 15.55 19.39 6.46
CA HIS A 343 15.33 20.48 7.39
C HIS A 343 16.08 21.78 7.06
N THR A 344 16.85 21.84 5.97
CA THR A 344 17.75 22.96 5.68
C THR A 344 17.46 23.72 4.39
N ASN A 345 16.52 23.23 3.57
CA ASN A 345 16.10 23.88 2.33
C ASN A 345 15.79 25.38 2.44
N ASN A 346 14.95 25.77 3.41
CA ASN A 346 14.48 27.14 3.54
C ASN A 346 14.35 27.57 5.02
N VAL A 347 14.79 28.79 5.33
CA VAL A 347 14.64 29.38 6.67
C VAL A 347 13.18 29.51 7.10
N SER A 348 12.25 29.72 6.17
CA SER A 348 10.82 29.86 6.48
C SER A 348 10.16 28.57 6.96
N GLN A 349 10.83 27.42 6.79
CA GLN A 349 10.33 26.13 7.23
C GLN A 349 10.60 25.87 8.72
N THR A 350 11.35 26.75 9.40
CA THR A 350 11.72 26.61 10.81
C THR A 350 11.11 27.71 11.68
N ILE A 351 10.43 27.32 12.75
CA ILE A 351 10.06 28.19 13.87
C ILE A 351 11.21 28.16 14.88
N ALA A 352 11.80 29.34 15.12
CA ALA A 352 12.90 29.53 16.06
C ALA A 352 12.52 29.10 17.50
N PRO A 353 13.50 28.79 18.37
CA PRO A 353 13.21 28.29 19.70
C PRO A 353 12.38 29.27 20.52
N PHE A 354 11.29 28.78 21.11
CA PHE A 354 10.46 29.53 22.05
C PHE A 354 10.03 28.66 23.23
N PHE A 355 9.72 29.31 24.35
CA PHE A 355 9.40 28.62 25.59
C PHE A 355 7.95 28.12 25.57
N MET A 356 7.77 26.82 25.81
CA MET A 356 6.47 26.19 26.01
C MET A 356 6.37 25.64 27.43
N GLU A 357 5.20 25.79 28.03
CA GLU A 357 4.86 25.31 29.36
C GLU A 357 4.24 23.90 29.32
N LYS A 358 4.71 22.99 30.19
CA LYS A 358 4.08 21.70 30.47
C LYS A 358 2.63 21.89 30.90
N ASN A 359 1.76 20.96 30.53
CA ASN A 359 0.33 20.92 30.90
C ASN A 359 -0.49 22.10 30.36
N LYS A 360 0.01 22.76 29.31
CA LYS A 360 -0.71 23.79 28.55
C LYS A 360 -0.99 23.29 27.13
N TYR A 361 -2.17 23.63 26.61
CA TYR A 361 -2.59 23.33 25.25
C TYR A 361 -2.18 24.46 24.30
N TYR A 362 -1.77 24.09 23.10
CA TYR A 362 -1.42 24.98 22.00
C TYR A 362 -2.17 24.53 20.75
N TYR A 363 -3.04 25.37 20.22
CA TYR A 363 -3.72 25.07 18.94
C TYR A 363 -2.69 25.02 17.81
N PHE A 364 -2.77 24.01 16.94
CA PHE A 364 -1.97 23.92 15.72
C PHE A 364 -2.83 23.65 14.49
N GLU A 365 -2.33 24.06 13.33
CA GLU A 365 -3.01 23.87 12.04
C GLU A 365 -1.99 23.65 10.92
N PHE A 366 -2.14 22.56 10.18
CA PHE A 366 -1.48 22.35 8.89
C PHE A 366 -2.44 22.64 7.75
N ARG A 367 -1.91 23.30 6.72
CA ARG A 367 -2.52 23.36 5.40
C ARG A 367 -1.51 22.92 4.37
N HIS A 368 -1.86 21.93 3.57
CA HIS A 368 -1.00 21.40 2.51
C HIS A 368 -1.76 21.46 1.19
N LYS A 369 -1.09 21.89 0.11
CA LYS A 369 -1.63 21.87 -1.24
C LYS A 369 -0.72 21.03 -2.10
N GLU A 370 -1.30 19.96 -2.62
CA GLU A 370 -0.61 18.96 -3.42
C GLU A 370 -1.09 19.00 -4.87
N ASN A 371 -0.16 18.93 -5.81
CA ASN A 371 -0.47 18.99 -7.23
C ASN A 371 -0.26 17.64 -7.91
N THR A 372 0.95 17.09 -7.85
CA THR A 372 1.44 15.94 -8.58
C THR A 372 2.68 15.41 -7.88
N TRP A 373 2.98 14.13 -8.10
CA TRP A 373 4.22 13.45 -7.69
C TRP A 373 4.12 12.77 -6.33
N ARG A 374 5.00 13.06 -5.37
CA ARG A 374 4.98 12.42 -4.06
C ARG A 374 4.04 13.20 -3.15
N ASP A 375 3.59 12.55 -2.10
CA ASP A 375 2.66 13.18 -1.16
C ASP A 375 3.25 13.12 0.23
N HIS A 376 3.65 14.26 0.78
CA HIS A 376 3.94 14.33 2.21
C HIS A 376 3.83 15.75 2.78
N PHE A 377 3.57 15.81 4.08
CA PHE A 377 3.75 16.93 4.97
C PHE A 377 4.16 16.36 6.34
N ASN A 378 5.12 17.01 7.01
CA ASN A 378 5.62 16.54 8.29
C ASN A 378 5.85 17.70 9.25
N LEU A 379 5.44 17.52 10.52
CA LEU A 379 5.90 18.35 11.64
C LEU A 379 7.05 17.67 12.37
N TYR A 380 8.13 18.42 12.53
CA TYR A 380 9.26 18.06 13.34
C TYR A 380 9.41 19.01 14.52
N TRP A 381 10.02 18.51 15.59
CA TRP A 381 10.45 19.34 16.72
C TRP A 381 11.86 18.99 17.20
N LYS A 382 12.51 19.97 17.81
CA LYS A 382 13.63 19.74 18.74
C LYS A 382 13.13 20.04 20.14
N THR A 383 13.38 19.13 21.07
CA THR A 383 12.81 19.21 22.41
C THR A 383 13.90 19.32 23.48
N PRO A 384 13.57 19.80 24.69
CA PRO A 384 14.52 19.88 25.80
C PRO A 384 14.79 18.53 26.50
N PHE A 385 14.10 17.45 26.09
CA PHE A 385 14.12 16.16 26.80
C PHE A 385 14.72 15.00 25.98
N HIS A 386 14.91 15.15 24.66
CA HIS A 386 15.71 14.19 23.91
C HIS A 386 17.20 14.38 24.20
N GLU A 387 17.95 13.27 24.32
CA GLU A 387 19.39 13.28 24.59
C GLU A 387 20.17 14.05 23.50
N ASP A 388 19.79 13.81 22.24
CA ASP A 388 20.35 14.47 21.07
C ASP A 388 19.38 15.55 20.55
N LYS A 389 19.92 16.71 20.17
CA LYS A 389 19.15 17.84 19.63
C LYS A 389 18.86 17.70 18.14
N GLU A 390 18.32 16.55 17.76
CA GLU A 390 17.93 16.21 16.40
C GLU A 390 16.43 16.43 16.16
N TRP A 391 16.05 16.61 14.89
CA TRP A 391 14.67 16.78 14.50
C TRP A 391 13.91 15.46 14.61
N LYS A 392 12.87 15.43 15.45
CA LYS A 392 11.99 14.26 15.64
C LYS A 392 10.61 14.56 15.07
N ARG A 393 9.97 13.60 14.38
CA ARG A 393 8.56 13.75 14.00
C ARG A 393 7.70 13.88 15.26
N VAL A 394 6.72 14.76 15.24
CA VAL A 394 5.81 14.97 16.38
C VAL A 394 4.76 13.84 16.39
N PRO A 395 4.79 12.92 17.37
CA PRO A 395 3.87 11.77 17.40
C PRO A 395 2.50 12.16 17.95
N ALA A 396 1.48 11.35 17.67
CA ALA A 396 0.12 11.60 18.17
C ALA A 396 0.02 11.59 19.70
N PHE A 397 0.94 10.95 20.42
CA PHE A 397 0.92 10.86 21.89
C PHE A 397 0.83 12.23 22.60
N TYR A 398 1.40 13.28 22.02
CA TYR A 398 1.35 14.65 22.57
C TYR A 398 0.26 15.52 21.94
N LEU A 399 -0.47 14.97 20.97
CA LEU A 399 -1.50 15.66 20.20
C LEU A 399 -2.88 15.28 20.73
N TYR A 400 -3.82 16.20 20.50
CA TYR A 400 -5.22 16.06 20.83
C TYR A 400 -6.03 16.48 19.61
N ASP A 401 -7.12 15.76 19.39
CA ASP A 401 -8.05 16.02 18.31
C ASP A 401 -8.72 17.41 18.42
N TYR A 402 -9.23 17.91 17.29
CA TYR A 402 -10.00 19.15 17.19
C TYR A 402 -11.47 18.83 16.94
N LYS A 403 -12.30 18.97 17.98
CA LYS A 403 -13.75 18.63 17.96
C LYS A 403 -14.68 19.75 17.52
N CYS A 404 -14.17 20.96 17.38
CA CYS A 404 -15.01 22.05 16.86
C CYS A 404 -15.13 21.91 15.35
N GLU A 405 -16.30 22.27 14.81
CA GLU A 405 -16.71 21.85 13.45
C GLU A 405 -15.63 22.05 12.37
N VAL A 406 -15.17 20.92 11.84
CA VAL A 406 -14.94 20.73 10.41
C VAL A 406 -16.18 19.95 9.94
N SER A 407 -16.96 20.47 8.99
CA SER A 407 -18.26 19.86 8.69
C SER A 407 -18.12 18.38 8.34
N CYS A 408 -19.14 17.60 8.71
CA CYS A 408 -19.16 16.17 8.48
C CYS A 408 -18.97 15.81 7.02
N ILE A 409 -18.10 14.83 6.77
CA ILE A 409 -18.04 14.16 5.48
C ILE A 409 -19.41 13.54 5.20
N PRO A 410 -19.94 13.62 3.97
CA PRO A 410 -21.24 13.05 3.63
C PRO A 410 -21.37 11.59 4.07
N ALA A 411 -22.54 11.24 4.64
CA ALA A 411 -22.79 9.87 5.06
C ALA A 411 -22.76 8.90 3.86
N GLY A 412 -22.12 7.74 4.04
CA GLY A 412 -21.93 6.74 2.99
C GLY A 412 -20.63 6.90 2.19
N THR A 413 -19.86 7.97 2.39
CA THR A 413 -18.51 8.11 1.83
C THR A 413 -17.59 7.03 2.39
N ALA A 414 -16.80 6.38 1.53
CA ALA A 414 -15.83 5.38 1.96
C ALA A 414 -14.73 6.04 2.80
N CYS A 415 -14.31 5.35 3.85
CA CYS A 415 -13.25 5.80 4.75
C CYS A 415 -12.51 4.56 5.28
N ASN A 416 -11.50 4.73 6.12
CA ASN A 416 -10.85 3.62 6.82
C ASN A 416 -10.87 3.93 8.32
N ASP A 417 -11.53 3.10 9.12
CA ASP A 417 -11.66 3.32 10.56
C ASP A 417 -10.43 2.81 11.36
N GLY A 418 -9.53 2.09 10.67
CA GLY A 418 -8.30 1.51 11.20
C GLY A 418 -8.50 0.18 11.91
N ASN A 419 -9.70 -0.40 11.88
CA ASN A 419 -10.01 -1.66 12.54
C ASN A 419 -9.83 -2.85 11.56
N PRO A 420 -8.88 -3.77 11.80
CA PRO A 420 -8.64 -4.90 10.91
C PRO A 420 -9.76 -5.96 10.93
N PHE A 421 -10.78 -5.80 11.79
CA PHE A 421 -11.92 -6.70 11.94
C PHE A 421 -13.21 -6.16 11.33
N THR A 422 -13.12 -5.10 10.53
CA THR A 422 -14.26 -4.51 9.82
C THR A 422 -13.99 -4.37 8.32
N ASN A 423 -15.05 -4.33 7.54
CA ASN A 423 -15.06 -4.12 6.10
C ASN A 423 -16.18 -3.15 5.67
N ASP A 424 -16.13 -2.69 4.41
CA ASP A 424 -17.09 -1.71 3.86
C ASP A 424 -17.18 -0.40 4.68
N ASP A 425 -16.05 0.06 5.21
CA ASP A 425 -15.93 1.24 6.07
C ASP A 425 -16.49 2.50 5.40
N LYS A 426 -17.48 3.12 6.06
CA LYS A 426 -18.20 4.30 5.56
C LYS A 426 -18.45 5.32 6.65
N ILE A 427 -18.60 6.57 6.24
CA ILE A 427 -19.00 7.65 7.14
C ILE A 427 -20.46 7.45 7.56
N VAL A 428 -20.70 7.30 8.86
CA VAL A 428 -22.02 7.23 9.48
C VAL A 428 -22.03 8.17 10.69
N ASN A 429 -22.93 9.14 10.70
CA ASN A 429 -22.98 10.18 11.75
C ASN A 429 -21.61 10.87 11.98
N CYS A 430 -20.92 11.22 10.89
CA CYS A 430 -19.62 11.91 10.89
C CYS A 430 -18.42 11.07 11.34
N GLU A 431 -18.65 9.82 11.74
CA GLU A 431 -17.61 8.88 12.13
C GLU A 431 -17.37 7.85 11.03
N CYS A 432 -16.13 7.40 10.89
CA CYS A 432 -15.83 6.25 10.04
C CYS A 432 -16.18 4.97 10.78
N VAL A 433 -17.10 4.18 10.22
CA VAL A 433 -17.60 2.96 10.85
C VAL A 433 -17.60 1.83 9.83
N GLY A 434 -16.90 0.74 10.17
CA GLY A 434 -16.91 -0.49 9.41
C GLY A 434 -17.97 -1.52 9.83
N THR A 435 -18.29 -2.44 8.93
CA THR A 435 -19.14 -3.61 9.19
C THR A 435 -18.28 -4.75 9.74
N PRO A 436 -18.62 -5.39 10.87
CA PRO A 436 -17.80 -6.48 11.41
C PRO A 436 -17.65 -7.66 10.43
N CYS A 437 -16.43 -8.14 10.23
CA CYS A 437 -16.09 -9.29 9.39
C CYS A 437 -15.46 -10.43 10.22
N SER A 438 -15.40 -11.66 9.68
CA SER A 438 -14.62 -12.75 10.28
C SER A 438 -14.20 -13.80 9.24
N GLY A 439 -12.96 -14.31 9.31
CA GLY A 439 -12.44 -15.34 8.40
C GLY A 439 -11.87 -14.73 7.10
N PRO A 440 -11.93 -15.44 5.96
CA PRO A 440 -11.34 -15.00 4.69
C PRO A 440 -11.77 -13.60 4.22
N ASP A 441 -12.95 -13.15 4.65
CA ASP A 441 -13.50 -11.82 4.34
C ASP A 441 -12.74 -10.66 5.02
N CYS A 442 -11.90 -10.92 6.05
CA CYS A 442 -11.01 -9.92 6.68
C CYS A 442 -9.55 -9.99 6.19
N ASP A 443 -9.21 -11.02 5.41
CA ASP A 443 -7.85 -11.28 4.91
C ASP A 443 -7.57 -10.52 3.59
N ASP A 444 -8.59 -9.89 3.00
CA ASP A 444 -8.50 -9.06 1.80
C ASP A 444 -8.46 -7.56 2.17
N GLU A 445 -7.29 -6.92 2.05
CA GLU A 445 -7.14 -5.48 2.33
C GLU A 445 -8.00 -4.60 1.41
N SER A 446 -8.32 -5.06 0.20
CA SER A 446 -9.19 -4.34 -0.74
C SER A 446 -10.67 -4.39 -0.35
N ALA A 447 -11.05 -5.29 0.57
CA ALA A 447 -12.39 -5.37 1.14
C ALA A 447 -12.57 -4.44 2.36
N ARG A 448 -11.49 -3.96 2.99
CA ARG A 448 -11.56 -3.05 4.16
C ARG A 448 -12.19 -1.70 3.80
N TYR A 449 -11.76 -1.12 2.68
CA TYR A 449 -12.36 0.08 2.10
C TYR A 449 -12.15 0.11 0.58
N LYS A 450 -13.14 0.63 -0.16
CA LYS A 450 -12.99 0.83 -1.61
C LYS A 450 -12.19 2.09 -1.88
N VAL A 451 -10.95 1.92 -2.34
CA VAL A 451 -10.18 2.97 -3.01
C VAL A 451 -11.01 3.44 -4.21
N TYR A 452 -11.29 4.73 -4.29
CA TYR A 452 -11.97 5.30 -5.45
C TYR A 452 -10.98 5.33 -6.61
N ASP A 453 -11.22 4.55 -7.66
CA ASP A 453 -10.47 4.66 -8.91
C ASP A 453 -10.59 6.09 -9.46
N SER A 454 -9.45 6.69 -9.83
CA SER A 454 -9.44 7.92 -10.63
C SER A 454 -10.23 7.64 -11.91
N CYS A 455 -11.35 8.33 -12.12
CA CYS A 455 -12.37 8.11 -13.17
C CYS A 455 -13.65 7.32 -12.79
N SER A 456 -13.98 7.17 -11.51
CA SER A 456 -15.28 6.60 -11.10
C SER A 456 -16.47 7.33 -11.77
N PRO A 457 -17.57 6.62 -12.10
CA PRO A 457 -18.82 7.22 -12.59
C PRO A 457 -19.29 8.45 -11.79
N THR A 458 -18.98 8.52 -10.49
CA THR A 458 -19.38 9.61 -9.59
C THR A 458 -18.46 10.82 -9.56
N ASP A 459 -17.29 10.76 -10.21
CA ASP A 459 -16.27 11.82 -10.13
C ASP A 459 -16.71 13.09 -10.89
N ASN A 460 -16.57 14.28 -10.29
CA ASN A 460 -16.91 15.61 -10.85
C ASN A 460 -18.39 15.90 -11.19
N LEU A 461 -19.35 15.37 -10.43
CA LEU A 461 -20.78 15.68 -10.62
C LEU A 461 -21.24 16.82 -9.70
N THR A 462 -20.83 18.06 -10.03
CA THR A 462 -21.32 19.25 -9.32
C THR A 462 -22.47 19.92 -10.07
N THR A 463 -23.19 20.82 -9.41
CA THR A 463 -24.22 21.66 -10.06
C THR A 463 -23.64 22.97 -10.62
N LEU A 464 -22.32 23.04 -10.78
CA LEU A 464 -21.60 24.21 -11.27
C LEU A 464 -21.48 24.17 -12.79
N SER A 465 -21.47 25.35 -13.41
CA SER A 465 -21.39 25.51 -14.86
C SER A 465 -20.04 25.07 -15.45
N GLU A 466 -19.00 25.13 -14.63
CA GLU A 466 -17.61 24.83 -14.93
C GLU A 466 -17.36 23.32 -15.09
N ALA A 467 -18.20 22.50 -14.43
CA ALA A 467 -18.19 21.04 -14.54
C ALA A 467 -19.15 20.53 -15.63
N ALA A 468 -19.72 21.43 -16.45
CA ALA A 468 -20.67 21.07 -17.50
C ALA A 468 -20.24 21.59 -18.86
N TRP A 469 -20.44 20.76 -19.89
CA TRP A 469 -20.21 21.18 -21.27
C TRP A 469 -21.46 21.87 -21.82
N LEU A 470 -21.28 23.05 -22.41
CA LEU A 470 -22.36 23.84 -23.01
C LEU A 470 -21.99 24.32 -24.41
N SER A 471 -22.91 24.15 -25.35
CA SER A 471 -22.79 24.61 -26.74
C SER A 471 -23.75 25.78 -26.97
N CYS A 472 -23.21 26.96 -27.32
CA CYS A 472 -23.96 28.20 -27.54
C CYS A 472 -23.37 29.01 -28.72
N GLY A 473 -24.14 29.94 -29.28
CA GLY A 473 -23.62 31.00 -30.16
C GLY A 473 -23.31 30.56 -31.60
N THR A 474 -22.16 30.98 -32.15
CA THR A 474 -21.73 30.65 -33.52
C THR A 474 -21.07 29.28 -33.55
N LEU A 475 -21.75 28.30 -34.15
CA LEU A 475 -21.39 26.88 -34.06
C LEU A 475 -20.73 26.37 -35.34
N LYS A 476 -19.78 25.45 -35.20
CA LYS A 476 -19.18 24.74 -36.33
C LYS A 476 -20.22 23.81 -36.97
N PRO A 477 -20.16 23.58 -38.30
CA PRO A 477 -20.99 22.58 -38.96
C PRO A 477 -20.80 21.20 -38.33
N ASN A 478 -21.89 20.44 -38.22
CA ASN A 478 -21.85 19.09 -37.71
C ASN A 478 -20.93 18.21 -38.59
N PRO A 479 -19.98 17.44 -38.02
CA PRO A 479 -19.02 16.64 -38.78
C PRO A 479 -19.68 15.46 -39.50
N ASN A 480 -20.91 15.09 -39.15
CA ASN A 480 -21.72 14.14 -39.90
C ASN A 480 -22.65 14.89 -40.88
N PRO A 481 -22.46 14.77 -42.21
CA PRO A 481 -23.31 15.46 -43.20
C PRO A 481 -24.81 15.15 -43.08
N ALA A 482 -25.17 13.98 -42.55
CA ALA A 482 -26.56 13.61 -42.29
C ALA A 482 -27.20 14.39 -41.12
N ARG A 483 -26.40 15.11 -40.32
CA ARG A 483 -26.81 15.87 -39.12
C ARG A 483 -26.63 17.38 -39.28
N THR A 484 -26.60 17.88 -40.51
CA THR A 484 -26.36 19.32 -40.83
C THR A 484 -27.35 20.28 -40.15
N ASN A 485 -28.57 19.82 -39.84
CA ASN A 485 -29.56 20.61 -39.11
C ASN A 485 -29.34 20.62 -37.58
N ASN A 486 -28.51 19.73 -37.03
CA ASN A 486 -28.21 19.62 -35.60
C ASN A 486 -26.97 20.46 -35.26
N LYS A 487 -27.19 21.73 -34.91
CA LYS A 487 -26.12 22.71 -34.70
C LYS A 487 -25.34 22.51 -33.40
N ASN A 488 -25.97 21.99 -32.35
CA ASN A 488 -25.33 21.68 -31.07
C ASN A 488 -24.89 20.21 -31.07
N TRP A 489 -23.58 19.96 -31.01
CA TRP A 489 -23.01 18.61 -31.06
C TRP A 489 -21.67 18.57 -30.35
N ILE A 490 -21.28 17.38 -29.88
CA ILE A 490 -19.96 17.08 -29.34
C ILE A 490 -19.40 15.83 -30.00
N ARG A 491 -18.10 15.84 -30.31
CA ARG A 491 -17.38 14.70 -30.88
C ARG A 491 -16.24 14.30 -29.96
N TYR A 492 -16.21 13.04 -29.58
CA TYR A 492 -15.08 12.40 -28.93
C TYR A 492 -14.20 11.74 -29.98
N GLU A 493 -12.90 11.92 -29.86
CA GLU A 493 -11.87 11.27 -30.65
C GLU A 493 -10.91 10.59 -29.67
N PHE A 494 -10.83 9.27 -29.73
CA PHE A 494 -10.01 8.46 -28.84
C PHE A 494 -8.64 8.20 -29.48
N ASN A 495 -7.62 7.90 -28.70
CA ASN A 495 -6.26 7.66 -29.21
C ASN A 495 -6.19 6.41 -30.10
N ASN A 496 -6.86 5.33 -29.67
CA ASN A 496 -6.96 4.04 -30.36
C ASN A 496 -8.42 3.71 -30.73
N ALA A 497 -8.62 2.59 -31.42
CA ALA A 497 -9.94 2.02 -31.60
C ALA A 497 -10.33 1.19 -30.37
N TYR A 498 -11.56 1.35 -29.91
CA TYR A 498 -12.11 0.64 -28.76
C TYR A 498 -13.41 -0.06 -29.15
N LYS A 499 -13.74 -1.15 -28.46
CA LYS A 499 -15.11 -1.66 -28.39
C LYS A 499 -15.83 -0.93 -27.27
N PHE A 500 -16.97 -0.33 -27.59
CA PHE A 500 -17.78 0.39 -26.62
C PHE A 500 -18.98 -0.46 -26.19
N GLN A 501 -19.27 -0.45 -24.90
CA GLN A 501 -20.39 -1.14 -24.27
C GLN A 501 -21.41 -0.12 -23.76
N ASP A 502 -21.80 -0.21 -22.50
CA ASP A 502 -22.75 0.72 -21.88
C ASP A 502 -22.15 2.12 -21.68
N THR A 503 -23.05 3.09 -21.62
CA THR A 503 -22.71 4.47 -21.25
C THR A 503 -23.56 4.91 -20.08
N ARG A 504 -23.05 5.88 -19.33
CA ARG A 504 -23.84 6.60 -18.32
C ARG A 504 -23.71 8.09 -18.57
N VAL A 505 -24.84 8.79 -18.50
CA VAL A 505 -24.94 10.20 -18.86
C VAL A 505 -25.47 10.99 -17.68
N TRP A 506 -24.84 12.13 -17.43
CA TRP A 506 -25.32 13.17 -16.54
C TRP A 506 -25.67 14.36 -17.40
N ASN A 507 -26.97 14.59 -17.56
CA ASN A 507 -27.46 15.73 -18.31
C ASN A 507 -27.09 17.06 -17.63
N TYR A 508 -27.31 18.19 -18.28
CA TYR A 508 -26.84 19.50 -17.81
C TYR A 508 -27.44 19.86 -16.44
N ASN A 509 -26.64 19.70 -15.38
CA ASN A 509 -27.11 19.70 -14.00
C ASN A 509 -26.86 21.02 -13.25
N VAL A 510 -26.66 22.11 -14.00
CA VAL A 510 -26.42 23.43 -13.38
C VAL A 510 -27.68 23.91 -12.69
N THR A 511 -27.58 24.23 -11.40
CA THR A 511 -28.75 24.66 -10.60
C THR A 511 -29.39 25.90 -11.23
N GLY A 512 -30.69 25.81 -11.53
CA GLY A 512 -31.44 26.90 -12.16
C GLY A 512 -31.33 26.98 -13.68
N GLU A 513 -30.50 26.16 -14.33
CA GLU A 513 -30.27 26.19 -15.77
C GLU A 513 -30.43 24.81 -16.46
N THR A 514 -31.05 23.85 -15.78
CA THR A 514 -31.19 22.46 -16.28
C THR A 514 -32.01 22.36 -17.57
N ASN A 515 -32.76 23.41 -17.94
CA ASN A 515 -33.47 23.53 -19.21
C ASN A 515 -32.52 23.57 -20.43
N LYS A 516 -31.23 23.87 -20.23
CA LYS A 516 -30.18 23.77 -21.28
C LYS A 516 -29.78 22.32 -21.59
N GLY A 517 -30.21 21.35 -20.78
CA GLY A 517 -29.90 19.94 -20.98
C GLY A 517 -30.42 19.38 -22.31
N PHE A 518 -29.65 18.50 -22.93
CA PHE A 518 -30.08 17.74 -24.11
C PHE A 518 -31.38 16.97 -23.81
N LYS A 519 -32.35 16.97 -24.74
CA LYS A 519 -33.62 16.25 -24.57
C LYS A 519 -33.73 15.09 -25.55
N SER A 520 -33.64 15.35 -26.85
CA SER A 520 -33.59 14.30 -27.86
C SER A 520 -32.26 14.37 -28.58
N VAL A 521 -31.57 13.24 -28.75
CA VAL A 521 -30.22 13.18 -29.33
C VAL A 521 -30.07 12.06 -30.36
N TYR A 522 -29.20 12.29 -31.34
CA TYR A 522 -28.58 11.22 -32.13
C TYR A 522 -27.22 10.88 -31.53
N VAL A 523 -26.88 9.59 -31.55
CA VAL A 523 -25.53 9.10 -31.26
C VAL A 523 -25.04 8.41 -32.53
N ASP A 524 -23.91 8.87 -33.06
CA ASP A 524 -23.26 8.32 -34.24
C ASP A 524 -21.84 7.89 -33.87
N TYR A 525 -21.29 6.87 -34.53
CA TYR A 525 -19.92 6.39 -34.32
C TYR A 525 -19.17 6.21 -35.64
N SER A 526 -17.84 6.23 -35.57
CA SER A 526 -16.95 6.08 -36.72
C SER A 526 -15.59 5.50 -36.32
N ILE A 527 -14.93 4.85 -37.28
CA ILE A 527 -13.52 4.41 -37.16
C ILE A 527 -12.56 5.44 -37.77
N ASP A 528 -13.00 6.16 -38.81
CA ASP A 528 -12.14 7.05 -39.61
C ASP A 528 -12.44 8.55 -39.38
N GLY A 529 -13.54 8.87 -38.67
CA GLY A 529 -13.96 10.23 -38.37
C GLY A 529 -14.70 10.95 -39.52
N THR A 530 -14.97 10.25 -40.63
CA THR A 530 -15.60 10.77 -41.85
C THR A 530 -16.83 9.98 -42.28
N THR A 531 -16.81 8.64 -42.12
CA THR A 531 -17.91 7.73 -42.40
C THR A 531 -18.63 7.44 -41.09
N TRP A 532 -19.87 7.92 -40.96
CA TRP A 532 -20.64 7.84 -39.71
C TRP A 532 -21.76 6.81 -39.80
N GLN A 533 -21.91 6.03 -38.73
CA GLN A 533 -23.03 5.10 -38.55
C GLN A 533 -23.84 5.54 -37.33
N GLN A 534 -25.17 5.56 -37.46
CA GLN A 534 -26.04 5.90 -36.34
C GLN A 534 -26.17 4.70 -35.40
N LEU A 535 -25.93 4.93 -34.11
CA LEU A 535 -26.24 3.98 -33.06
C LEU A 535 -27.75 4.01 -32.78
N GLY A 536 -28.44 2.91 -33.10
CA GLY A 536 -29.87 2.77 -32.84
C GLY A 536 -30.72 3.88 -33.47
N GLY A 537 -31.65 4.44 -32.68
CA GLY A 537 -32.60 5.46 -33.10
C GLY A 537 -32.29 6.84 -32.55
N THR A 538 -33.33 7.55 -32.11
CA THR A 538 -33.19 8.76 -31.31
C THR A 538 -33.33 8.42 -29.84
N TYR A 539 -32.44 8.96 -29.00
CA TYR A 539 -32.48 8.76 -27.56
C TYR A 539 -33.09 9.97 -26.87
N THR A 540 -33.91 9.73 -25.83
CA THR A 540 -34.47 10.80 -24.99
C THR A 540 -33.72 10.83 -23.67
N TRP A 541 -33.14 11.98 -23.33
CA TRP A 541 -32.35 12.19 -22.12
C TRP A 541 -33.18 12.99 -21.11
N PRO A 542 -33.38 12.49 -19.88
CA PRO A 542 -34.16 13.19 -18.85
C PRO A 542 -33.50 14.51 -18.46
N GLN A 543 -34.31 15.52 -18.15
CA GLN A 543 -33.80 16.77 -17.60
C GLN A 543 -33.12 16.48 -16.26
N ALA A 544 -31.96 17.11 -16.04
CA ALA A 544 -31.27 16.96 -14.76
C ALA A 544 -32.06 17.67 -13.64
N PRO A 545 -31.99 17.17 -12.39
CA PRO A 545 -32.72 17.73 -11.26
C PRO A 545 -32.11 19.05 -10.73
N GLY A 546 -30.86 19.37 -11.07
CA GLY A 546 -30.17 20.56 -10.60
C GLY A 546 -29.67 20.48 -9.16
N ASN A 547 -29.50 19.26 -8.64
CA ASN A 547 -29.02 18.98 -7.28
C ASN A 547 -27.71 18.16 -7.31
N ALA A 548 -26.95 18.20 -6.23
CA ALA A 548 -25.63 17.56 -6.14
C ALA A 548 -25.71 16.03 -6.19
N ASP A 549 -26.80 15.43 -5.72
CA ASP A 549 -26.99 13.98 -5.64
C ASP A 549 -27.45 13.35 -6.97
N TYR A 550 -27.32 14.08 -8.09
CA TYR A 550 -27.76 13.60 -9.40
C TYR A 550 -26.90 12.43 -9.89
N ALA A 551 -27.43 11.23 -9.76
CA ALA A 551 -26.75 10.00 -10.16
C ALA A 551 -26.69 9.77 -11.69
N GLY A 552 -27.21 10.68 -12.51
CA GLY A 552 -27.28 10.48 -13.96
C GLY A 552 -28.25 9.36 -14.34
N PHE A 553 -28.20 8.92 -15.59
CA PHE A 553 -29.03 7.84 -16.13
C PHE A 553 -28.22 6.96 -17.07
N ILE A 554 -28.67 5.72 -17.25
CA ILE A 554 -28.07 4.78 -18.19
C ILE A 554 -28.29 5.31 -19.61
N GLY A 555 -27.20 5.53 -20.33
CA GLY A 555 -27.19 6.00 -21.71
C GLY A 555 -27.31 4.86 -22.72
N PRO A 556 -27.14 5.16 -24.02
CA PRO A 556 -27.12 4.14 -25.07
C PRO A 556 -26.04 3.08 -24.83
N ASN A 557 -26.39 1.81 -25.03
CA ASN A 557 -25.42 0.72 -25.10
C ASN A 557 -24.93 0.56 -26.54
N PHE A 558 -23.62 0.54 -26.70
CA PHE A 558 -22.92 0.38 -27.98
C PHE A 558 -22.76 -1.11 -28.37
N ASN A 559 -23.13 -2.06 -27.52
CA ASN A 559 -23.12 -3.50 -27.80
C ASN A 559 -21.82 -3.99 -28.46
N ASP A 560 -20.68 -3.63 -27.86
CA ASP A 560 -19.33 -3.95 -28.33
C ASP A 560 -18.98 -3.39 -29.72
N ILE A 561 -19.67 -2.33 -30.15
CA ILE A 561 -19.35 -1.65 -31.41
C ILE A 561 -17.93 -1.09 -31.34
N ARG A 562 -17.15 -1.44 -32.35
CA ARG A 562 -15.82 -0.90 -32.56
C ARG A 562 -15.91 0.52 -33.12
N ALA A 563 -15.31 1.49 -32.42
CA ALA A 563 -15.21 2.86 -32.88
C ALA A 563 -13.91 3.53 -32.38
N LYS A 564 -13.51 4.60 -33.06
CA LYS A 564 -12.47 5.55 -32.61
C LYS A 564 -13.05 6.95 -32.39
N TYR A 565 -14.23 7.20 -32.94
CA TYR A 565 -14.94 8.46 -32.81
C TYR A 565 -16.39 8.21 -32.41
N ILE A 566 -16.89 9.03 -31.48
CA ILE A 566 -18.30 9.06 -31.08
C ILE A 566 -18.81 10.49 -31.20
N LEU A 567 -19.96 10.67 -31.82
CA LEU A 567 -20.60 11.96 -32.05
C LEU A 567 -21.99 11.96 -31.41
N ILE A 568 -22.26 12.96 -30.59
CA ILE A 568 -23.57 13.18 -29.98
C ILE A 568 -24.13 14.48 -30.53
N SER A 569 -25.28 14.40 -31.20
CA SER A 569 -25.93 15.55 -31.84
C SER A 569 -27.28 15.83 -31.21
N ALA A 570 -27.46 17.02 -30.65
CA ALA A 570 -28.73 17.41 -30.05
C ALA A 570 -29.77 17.72 -31.14
N ILE A 571 -30.96 17.15 -30.98
CA ILE A 571 -32.16 17.46 -31.78
C ILE A 571 -32.91 18.63 -31.14
N ASN A 572 -33.08 18.57 -29.82
CA ASN A 572 -33.67 19.62 -29.00
C ASN A 572 -33.18 19.52 -27.55
N ASN A 573 -33.55 20.50 -26.73
CA ASN A 573 -33.25 20.57 -25.30
C ASN A 573 -34.54 20.73 -24.47
N TRP A 574 -34.39 20.97 -23.17
CA TRP A 574 -35.51 21.11 -22.23
C TRP A 574 -36.12 22.52 -22.16
N GLY A 575 -35.74 23.45 -23.04
CA GLY A 575 -36.42 24.73 -23.20
C GLY A 575 -35.54 25.97 -23.38
N ASP A 576 -34.21 25.83 -23.45
CA ASP A 576 -33.34 26.98 -23.75
C ASP A 576 -33.32 27.29 -25.27
N ALA A 577 -33.48 28.55 -25.67
CA ALA A 577 -33.59 28.91 -27.08
C ALA A 577 -32.24 28.96 -27.82
N THR A 578 -31.12 29.00 -27.09
CA THR A 578 -29.81 29.40 -27.62
C THR A 578 -28.70 28.41 -27.36
N CYS A 579 -28.82 27.59 -26.32
CA CYS A 579 -27.75 26.76 -25.82
C CYS A 579 -28.22 25.32 -25.59
N SER A 580 -27.33 24.35 -25.72
CA SER A 580 -27.60 22.97 -25.33
C SER A 580 -26.34 22.33 -24.76
N GLY A 581 -26.47 21.54 -23.69
CA GLY A 581 -25.32 20.93 -23.03
C GLY A 581 -25.65 19.66 -22.24
N PHE A 582 -24.62 19.10 -21.63
CA PHE A 582 -24.73 18.07 -20.59
C PHE A 582 -23.48 18.11 -19.70
N SER A 583 -23.54 17.50 -18.52
CA SER A 583 -22.46 17.58 -17.53
C SER A 583 -21.36 16.54 -17.78
N LYS A 584 -21.71 15.26 -17.88
CA LYS A 584 -20.74 14.16 -18.02
C LYS A 584 -21.30 13.02 -18.86
N ILE A 585 -20.43 12.30 -19.56
CA ILE A 585 -20.73 10.97 -20.11
C ILE A 585 -19.53 10.06 -19.85
N THR A 586 -19.80 8.82 -19.44
CA THR A 586 -18.79 7.75 -19.37
C THR A 586 -19.06 6.74 -20.47
N PHE A 587 -17.98 6.21 -21.03
CA PHE A 587 -18.01 5.13 -22.01
C PHE A 587 -17.29 3.92 -21.42
N ASN A 588 -18.01 2.80 -21.26
CA ASN A 588 -17.36 1.52 -20.97
C ASN A 588 -16.68 1.06 -22.27
N ALA A 589 -15.35 0.98 -22.27
CA ALA A 589 -14.55 0.81 -23.47
C ALA A 589 -13.39 -0.18 -23.24
N SER A 590 -13.23 -1.14 -24.15
CA SER A 590 -12.10 -2.07 -24.17
C SER A 590 -11.22 -1.83 -25.40
N LEU A 591 -9.90 -1.82 -25.21
CA LEU A 591 -8.94 -1.55 -26.27
C LEU A 591 -9.08 -2.60 -27.39
N CYS A 592 -9.14 -2.16 -28.65
CA CYS A 592 -9.28 -3.04 -29.81
C CYS A 592 -8.39 -2.58 -30.97
N ASP A 593 -7.09 -2.87 -30.83
CA ASP A 593 -6.11 -2.64 -31.89
C ASP A 593 -6.22 -3.67 -33.03
N SER A 594 -5.52 -3.42 -34.14
CA SER A 594 -5.54 -4.32 -35.30
C SER A 594 -4.96 -5.69 -34.97
N GLU A 595 -5.51 -6.74 -35.61
CA GLU A 595 -5.00 -8.12 -35.50
C GLU A 595 -3.48 -8.17 -35.71
N GLY A 596 -2.79 -8.91 -34.84
CA GLY A 596 -1.34 -9.12 -34.90
C GLY A 596 -0.51 -8.03 -34.20
N THR A 597 -1.13 -6.98 -33.67
CA THR A 597 -0.46 -5.99 -32.81
C THR A 597 -0.03 -6.67 -31.51
N ILE A 598 1.22 -6.45 -31.09
CA ILE A 598 1.77 -7.02 -29.85
C ILE A 598 1.01 -6.41 -28.67
N CYS A 599 0.70 -7.25 -27.69
CA CYS A 599 0.06 -6.86 -26.44
C CYS A 599 0.60 -7.76 -25.32
N ASP A 600 0.09 -7.58 -24.10
CA ASP A 600 0.37 -8.42 -22.94
C ASP A 600 -0.98 -8.86 -22.38
N ASP A 601 -1.25 -10.17 -22.34
CA ASP A 601 -2.53 -10.71 -21.84
C ASP A 601 -2.53 -10.91 -20.31
N GLY A 602 -1.41 -10.59 -19.66
CA GLY A 602 -1.22 -10.68 -18.21
C GLY A 602 -1.12 -12.11 -17.68
N ASP A 603 -1.10 -13.13 -18.54
CA ASP A 603 -0.92 -14.53 -18.15
C ASP A 603 0.57 -14.91 -18.21
N PRO A 604 1.26 -15.12 -17.07
CA PRO A 604 2.67 -15.51 -17.07
C PRO A 604 2.93 -16.92 -17.64
N LEU A 605 1.87 -17.67 -18.00
CA LEU A 605 1.93 -19.02 -18.58
C LEU A 605 1.77 -19.03 -20.11
N THR A 606 1.60 -17.87 -20.72
CA THR A 606 1.51 -17.68 -22.16
C THR A 606 2.76 -16.96 -22.69
N ILE A 607 3.10 -17.18 -23.96
CA ILE A 607 4.16 -16.43 -24.64
C ILE A 607 3.69 -15.95 -26.02
N ASN A 608 4.26 -14.83 -26.51
CA ASN A 608 3.99 -14.20 -27.81
C ASN A 608 2.58 -13.61 -27.99
N ASP A 609 2.15 -12.77 -27.04
CA ASP A 609 0.76 -12.29 -27.03
C ASP A 609 0.49 -11.25 -28.12
N LYS A 610 -0.61 -11.47 -28.84
CA LYS A 610 -1.05 -10.57 -29.91
C LYS A 610 -2.57 -10.43 -29.88
N PHE A 611 -3.04 -9.28 -30.35
CA PHE A 611 -4.46 -9.05 -30.57
C PHE A 611 -4.98 -9.98 -31.68
N ASP A 612 -6.06 -10.71 -31.41
CA ASP A 612 -6.83 -11.45 -32.41
C ASP A 612 -7.89 -10.56 -33.11
N ASN A 613 -8.54 -11.07 -34.15
CA ASN A 613 -9.63 -10.37 -34.86
C ASN A 613 -10.86 -10.06 -33.99
N SER A 614 -10.91 -10.58 -32.77
CA SER A 614 -11.98 -10.34 -31.80
C SER A 614 -11.55 -9.35 -30.70
N CYS A 615 -10.39 -8.70 -30.85
CA CYS A 615 -9.81 -7.74 -29.90
C CYS A 615 -9.31 -8.36 -28.59
N ASN A 616 -9.08 -9.67 -28.54
CA ASN A 616 -8.48 -10.29 -27.35
C ASN A 616 -6.97 -10.27 -27.48
N CYS A 617 -6.26 -9.83 -26.45
CA CYS A 617 -4.86 -10.17 -26.31
C CYS A 617 -4.74 -11.64 -25.89
N ARG A 618 -4.02 -12.46 -26.65
CA ARG A 618 -3.82 -13.88 -26.32
C ARG A 618 -2.40 -14.32 -26.65
N GLY A 619 -1.76 -15.00 -25.72
CA GLY A 619 -0.53 -15.74 -25.94
C GLY A 619 -0.72 -17.26 -26.08
N VAL A 620 0.39 -17.96 -26.32
CA VAL A 620 0.42 -19.42 -26.49
C VAL A 620 0.64 -20.11 -25.14
N ASN A 621 -0.38 -20.84 -24.67
CA ASN A 621 -0.41 -21.47 -23.35
C ASN A 621 0.49 -22.72 -23.23
N ILE A 622 1.29 -22.80 -22.16
CA ILE A 622 2.17 -23.93 -21.86
C ILE A 622 1.64 -24.70 -20.62
N ASN A 623 0.55 -25.47 -20.76
CA ASN A 623 0.02 -26.30 -19.67
C ASN A 623 0.27 -27.81 -19.90
N CYS A 624 1.24 -28.38 -19.18
CA CYS A 624 1.27 -29.82 -18.87
C CYS A 624 0.64 -30.01 -17.47
N ALA A 625 -0.40 -30.82 -17.36
CA ALA A 625 -1.41 -30.86 -16.26
C ALA A 625 -0.91 -31.25 -14.84
N SER A 626 -1.78 -31.04 -13.84
CA SER A 626 -1.53 -30.80 -12.40
C SER A 626 -1.17 -32.00 -11.49
N ASP A 627 -0.60 -33.11 -11.98
CA ASP A 627 -0.37 -34.28 -11.12
C ASP A 627 1.00 -34.24 -10.41
N THR A 628 1.00 -34.18 -9.07
CA THR A 628 2.21 -34.24 -8.24
C THR A 628 2.15 -35.42 -7.28
N ILE A 629 3.09 -36.36 -7.40
CA ILE A 629 3.17 -37.53 -6.51
C ILE A 629 4.18 -37.27 -5.39
N LYS A 630 3.74 -37.43 -4.13
CA LYS A 630 4.61 -37.41 -2.96
C LYS A 630 4.70 -38.80 -2.34
N LEU A 631 5.90 -39.34 -2.22
CA LEU A 631 6.18 -40.67 -1.64
C LEU A 631 6.79 -40.53 -0.24
N ASP A 632 6.42 -41.43 0.67
CA ASP A 632 6.66 -41.35 2.11
C ASP A 632 8.06 -41.86 2.54
N ARG A 633 8.32 -41.83 3.86
CA ARG A 633 9.59 -42.25 4.52
C ARG A 633 9.79 -43.75 4.68
N SER A 634 8.89 -44.55 4.11
CA SER A 634 8.95 -46.00 4.19
C SER A 634 9.69 -46.55 2.97
N PRO A 635 10.46 -47.65 3.07
CA PRO A 635 11.13 -48.25 1.90
C PRO A 635 10.17 -48.36 0.71
N LEU A 636 10.53 -47.76 -0.42
CA LEU A 636 9.65 -47.73 -1.59
C LEU A 636 9.33 -49.15 -2.04
N SER A 637 8.09 -49.43 -2.45
CA SER A 637 7.80 -50.69 -3.11
C SER A 637 8.49 -50.77 -4.46
N ASP A 638 8.87 -51.97 -4.88
CA ASP A 638 9.39 -52.23 -6.24
C ASP A 638 8.38 -51.71 -7.30
N GLY A 639 8.80 -50.86 -8.26
CA GLY A 639 7.94 -50.38 -9.34
C GLY A 639 8.38 -49.11 -10.09
N ASP A 640 7.56 -48.72 -11.09
CA ASP A 640 7.68 -47.48 -11.87
C ASP A 640 6.68 -46.43 -11.36
N TYR A 641 7.16 -45.21 -11.11
CA TYR A 641 6.33 -44.10 -10.62
C TYR A 641 6.29 -42.98 -11.66
N LYS A 642 5.08 -42.56 -12.06
CA LYS A 642 4.89 -41.60 -13.13
C LYS A 642 3.94 -40.48 -12.71
N ALA A 643 4.35 -39.23 -12.86
CA ALA A 643 3.53 -38.05 -12.60
C ALA A 643 3.52 -37.09 -13.80
N ILE A 644 2.46 -36.30 -13.94
CA ILE A 644 2.33 -35.37 -15.07
C ILE A 644 3.14 -34.08 -14.80
N LYS A 645 3.16 -33.58 -13.57
CA LYS A 645 3.88 -32.35 -13.17
C LYS A 645 5.17 -32.67 -12.43
N ALA A 646 5.08 -33.29 -11.23
CA ALA A 646 6.26 -33.50 -10.39
C ALA A 646 6.21 -34.78 -9.55
N ILE A 647 7.38 -35.33 -9.22
CA ILE A 647 7.53 -36.40 -8.21
C ILE A 647 8.44 -35.89 -7.09
N ALA A 648 8.04 -36.09 -5.83
CA ALA A 648 8.90 -35.89 -4.67
C ALA A 648 8.98 -37.18 -3.82
N ALA A 649 10.18 -37.62 -3.46
CA ALA A 649 10.38 -38.87 -2.70
C ALA A 649 11.43 -38.71 -1.59
N GLU A 650 11.19 -39.36 -0.44
CA GLU A 650 12.08 -39.34 0.73
C GLU A 650 12.27 -40.76 1.30
N SER A 651 13.05 -41.66 0.68
CA SER A 651 13.13 -43.07 1.16
C SER A 651 14.33 -43.90 0.65
N LEU A 652 14.60 -45.04 1.30
CA LEU A 652 15.55 -46.08 0.89
C LEU A 652 15.02 -46.93 -0.27
N VAL A 653 15.80 -47.06 -1.35
CA VAL A 653 15.50 -47.98 -2.46
C VAL A 653 15.73 -49.45 -2.05
N PRO A 654 14.79 -50.38 -2.30
CA PRO A 654 14.96 -51.80 -2.00
C PRO A 654 16.21 -52.40 -2.65
N THR A 655 16.86 -53.35 -1.98
CA THR A 655 18.07 -54.02 -2.49
C THR A 655 17.80 -55.07 -3.55
N THR A 656 16.53 -55.35 -3.84
CA THR A 656 16.12 -56.54 -4.61
C THR A 656 15.72 -56.26 -6.04
N LYS A 657 15.42 -55.00 -6.44
CA LYS A 657 15.00 -54.59 -7.80
C LYS A 657 15.24 -53.10 -8.10
N ASP A 658 15.12 -52.73 -9.38
CA ASP A 658 15.29 -51.38 -9.92
C ASP A 658 14.03 -50.51 -9.73
N ILE A 659 14.22 -49.20 -9.53
CA ILE A 659 13.14 -48.18 -9.44
C ILE A 659 13.29 -47.15 -10.56
N SER A 660 12.18 -46.78 -11.20
CA SER A 660 12.16 -45.68 -12.18
C SER A 660 11.12 -44.60 -11.89
N PHE A 661 11.54 -43.33 -11.97
CA PHE A 661 10.68 -42.16 -11.85
C PHE A 661 10.58 -41.44 -13.20
N THR A 662 9.37 -41.04 -13.59
CA THR A 662 9.15 -40.21 -14.78
C THR A 662 8.19 -39.06 -14.49
N ALA A 663 8.60 -37.81 -14.73
CA ALA A 663 7.75 -36.62 -14.50
C ALA A 663 7.80 -35.64 -15.67
N GLY A 664 6.78 -34.78 -15.83
CA GLY A 664 6.76 -33.78 -16.91
C GLY A 664 7.64 -32.56 -16.66
N ASN A 665 7.69 -32.03 -15.42
CA ASN A 665 8.46 -30.81 -15.11
C ASN A 665 9.64 -31.06 -14.18
N SER A 666 9.49 -31.85 -13.11
CA SER A 666 10.56 -32.03 -12.11
C SER A 666 10.46 -33.33 -11.31
N ILE A 667 11.60 -33.91 -10.95
CA ILE A 667 11.72 -34.99 -9.96
C ILE A 667 12.62 -34.49 -8.84
N VAL A 668 12.14 -34.49 -7.60
CA VAL A 668 12.83 -33.97 -6.43
C VAL A 668 13.09 -35.10 -5.43
N LEU A 669 14.36 -35.35 -5.11
CA LEU A 669 14.76 -36.31 -4.07
C LEU A 669 15.02 -35.56 -2.78
N LEU A 670 14.22 -35.83 -1.75
CA LEU A 670 14.27 -35.13 -0.46
C LEU A 670 15.32 -35.77 0.48
N PRO A 671 15.80 -35.03 1.50
CA PRO A 671 16.79 -35.54 2.45
C PRO A 671 16.36 -36.84 3.12
N GLY A 672 17.17 -37.91 3.04
CA GLY A 672 16.79 -39.26 3.50
C GLY A 672 16.57 -40.27 2.38
N PHE A 673 16.56 -39.82 1.11
CA PHE A 673 16.60 -40.72 -0.04
C PHE A 673 17.98 -41.38 -0.19
N GLU A 674 18.04 -42.72 -0.22
CA GLU A 674 19.29 -43.48 -0.28
C GLU A 674 19.18 -44.67 -1.26
N VAL A 675 20.16 -44.80 -2.15
CA VAL A 675 20.28 -45.94 -3.08
C VAL A 675 21.41 -46.85 -2.62
N LYS A 676 21.10 -48.11 -2.33
CA LYS A 676 22.11 -49.10 -1.96
C LYS A 676 22.90 -49.58 -3.18
N ASN A 677 24.17 -49.94 -2.99
CA ASN A 677 25.16 -50.31 -4.02
C ASN A 677 24.77 -51.44 -5.01
N ASN A 678 23.60 -52.06 -4.82
CA ASN A 678 23.14 -53.25 -5.54
C ASN A 678 21.83 -52.99 -6.32
N ALA A 679 21.24 -51.79 -6.22
CA ALA A 679 19.97 -51.42 -6.88
C ALA A 679 20.21 -50.33 -7.94
N VAL A 680 19.45 -50.36 -9.05
CA VAL A 680 19.51 -49.31 -10.09
C VAL A 680 18.35 -48.32 -9.91
N PHE A 681 18.68 -47.03 -9.91
CA PHE A 681 17.72 -45.93 -9.89
C PHE A 681 17.74 -45.18 -11.23
N LYS A 682 16.57 -44.92 -11.80
CA LYS A 682 16.41 -44.16 -13.06
C LYS A 682 15.42 -43.01 -12.87
N ALA A 683 15.78 -41.80 -13.31
CA ALA A 683 14.88 -40.64 -13.29
C ALA A 683 14.90 -39.94 -14.65
N ASP A 684 13.72 -39.82 -15.28
CA ASP A 684 13.56 -39.24 -16.61
C ASP A 684 12.51 -38.13 -16.61
N ILE A 685 12.77 -37.03 -17.31
CA ILE A 685 11.74 -36.02 -17.60
C ILE A 685 11.07 -36.36 -18.94
N ALA A 686 9.75 -36.54 -18.95
CA ALA A 686 9.00 -36.90 -20.15
C ALA A 686 8.82 -35.70 -21.09
N ASN A 687 9.09 -35.90 -22.39
CA ASN A 687 9.00 -34.84 -23.40
C ASN A 687 7.53 -34.59 -23.83
N CYS A 688 6.80 -33.80 -23.03
CA CYS A 688 5.37 -33.45 -23.14
C CYS A 688 4.98 -32.85 -24.52
N VAL A 689 5.90 -32.12 -25.15
CA VAL A 689 5.64 -31.31 -26.36
C VAL A 689 5.32 -32.16 -27.60
N GLN A 690 5.97 -33.33 -27.76
CA GLN A 690 5.80 -34.17 -28.95
C GLN A 690 4.47 -34.94 -28.95
N GLN A 691 3.93 -35.32 -27.78
CA GLN A 691 2.65 -36.03 -27.66
C GLN A 691 1.44 -35.11 -27.86
N ALA A 692 1.52 -33.85 -27.40
CA ALA A 692 0.47 -32.85 -27.63
C ALA A 692 0.32 -32.52 -29.13
N PHE A 693 1.42 -32.52 -29.88
CA PHE A 693 1.41 -32.28 -31.33
C PHE A 693 0.79 -33.45 -32.12
N VAL A 694 1.15 -34.69 -31.77
CA VAL A 694 0.66 -35.90 -32.47
C VAL A 694 -0.82 -36.20 -32.18
N ASN A 695 -1.32 -35.84 -30.99
CA ASN A 695 -2.73 -36.02 -30.65
C ASN A 695 -3.64 -35.00 -31.36
N ASN A 696 -3.14 -33.79 -31.63
CA ASN A 696 -3.87 -32.79 -32.42
C ASN A 696 -3.90 -33.11 -33.93
N GLU A 697 -2.90 -33.80 -34.47
CA GLU A 697 -2.91 -34.23 -35.89
C GLU A 697 -3.80 -35.46 -36.19
N LYS A 698 -4.30 -36.17 -35.15
CA LYS A 698 -5.12 -37.38 -35.35
C LYS A 698 -6.64 -37.18 -35.26
N LEU A 699 -7.11 -35.99 -34.89
CA LEU A 699 -8.55 -35.68 -34.78
C LEU A 699 -9.15 -35.00 -36.02
N THR A 700 -8.34 -34.72 -37.05
CA THR A 700 -8.87 -34.37 -38.36
C THR A 700 -9.22 -35.65 -39.12
N ASN A 701 -10.40 -36.22 -38.86
CA ASN A 701 -11.25 -36.93 -39.83
C ASN A 701 -12.41 -37.68 -39.12
N ALA A 702 -13.53 -37.01 -38.91
CA ALA A 702 -14.89 -37.52 -39.18
C ALA A 702 -15.95 -36.54 -38.64
N THR A 703 -16.92 -36.22 -39.48
CA THR A 703 -18.11 -35.43 -39.19
C THR A 703 -19.11 -36.22 -38.34
N ASP A 704 -19.41 -35.73 -37.13
CA ASP A 704 -20.75 -35.72 -36.52
C ASP A 704 -20.81 -34.60 -35.48
N ASP A 705 -21.96 -33.94 -35.32
CA ASP A 705 -22.12 -32.66 -34.61
C ASP A 705 -22.00 -32.79 -33.07
N GLU A 706 -20.79 -32.52 -32.53
CA GLU A 706 -20.42 -32.60 -31.10
C GLU A 706 -20.78 -31.38 -30.23
N SER A 707 -21.86 -30.65 -30.52
CA SER A 707 -22.19 -29.39 -29.81
C SER A 707 -22.32 -29.50 -28.28
N VAL A 708 -22.73 -30.65 -27.74
CA VAL A 708 -22.75 -30.97 -26.30
C VAL A 708 -22.30 -32.42 -26.11
N THR A 709 -21.21 -32.67 -25.39
CA THR A 709 -20.62 -34.03 -25.26
C THR A 709 -20.71 -34.64 -23.87
N GLU A 710 -21.17 -33.88 -22.87
CA GLU A 710 -21.27 -34.37 -21.48
C GLU A 710 -22.45 -33.66 -20.78
N PHE A 711 -23.32 -34.41 -20.11
CA PHE A 711 -24.34 -33.89 -19.20
C PHE A 711 -24.63 -34.95 -18.14
N SER A 712 -24.34 -34.64 -16.88
CA SER A 712 -24.53 -35.55 -15.75
C SER A 712 -24.72 -34.78 -14.45
N THR A 713 -25.21 -35.47 -13.43
CA THR A 713 -25.20 -34.96 -12.06
C THR A 713 -24.33 -35.84 -11.20
N ASP A 714 -23.51 -35.24 -10.34
CA ASP A 714 -22.68 -36.03 -9.43
C ASP A 714 -23.57 -36.82 -8.48
N SER A 715 -23.30 -38.13 -8.38
CA SER A 715 -24.03 -39.04 -7.51
C SER A 715 -23.85 -38.71 -6.01
N THR A 716 -22.76 -38.03 -5.64
CA THR A 716 -22.44 -37.68 -4.24
C THR A 716 -22.92 -36.29 -3.85
N GLU A 717 -23.52 -36.17 -2.66
CA GLU A 717 -23.95 -34.89 -2.08
C GLU A 717 -22.92 -34.46 -1.05
N ILE A 718 -22.25 -33.33 -1.29
CA ILE A 718 -21.23 -32.77 -0.40
C ILE A 718 -21.79 -31.47 0.16
N ASN A 719 -21.89 -31.36 1.48
CA ASN A 719 -22.33 -30.13 2.18
C ASN A 719 -23.70 -29.57 1.72
N LYS A 720 -24.69 -30.45 1.44
CA LYS A 720 -26.06 -30.06 1.00
C LYS A 720 -26.09 -29.32 -0.35
N LEU A 721 -25.12 -29.64 -1.21
CA LEU A 721 -25.00 -29.15 -2.57
C LEU A 721 -24.85 -30.34 -3.51
N LYS A 722 -25.57 -30.31 -4.64
CA LYS A 722 -25.46 -31.26 -5.73
C LYS A 722 -24.83 -30.60 -6.95
N GLN A 723 -23.84 -31.25 -7.55
CA GLN A 723 -23.13 -30.73 -8.70
C GLN A 723 -23.77 -31.20 -10.01
N ILE A 724 -24.06 -30.26 -10.90
CA ILE A 724 -24.58 -30.47 -12.25
C ILE A 724 -23.46 -30.13 -13.21
N VAL A 725 -23.09 -31.08 -14.07
CA VAL A 725 -21.96 -30.93 -14.99
C VAL A 725 -22.47 -31.06 -16.42
N PHE A 726 -22.16 -30.08 -17.28
CA PHE A 726 -22.50 -30.15 -18.71
C PHE A 726 -21.44 -29.50 -19.57
N ARG A 727 -21.08 -30.10 -20.71
CA ARG A 727 -20.03 -29.59 -21.60
C ARG A 727 -20.59 -29.02 -22.88
N ILE A 728 -20.28 -27.77 -23.14
CA ILE A 728 -20.71 -27.02 -24.32
C ILE A 728 -19.52 -26.89 -25.27
N ASN A 729 -19.58 -27.44 -26.47
CA ASN A 729 -18.45 -27.37 -27.42
C ASN A 729 -18.70 -26.39 -28.57
N LYS A 730 -19.86 -25.72 -28.60
CA LYS A 730 -20.17 -24.61 -29.52
C LYS A 730 -20.97 -23.54 -28.78
N PRO A 731 -20.92 -22.26 -29.18
CA PRO A 731 -21.74 -21.23 -28.54
C PRO A 731 -23.23 -21.47 -28.81
N GLY A 732 -24.07 -21.25 -27.80
CA GLY A 732 -25.50 -21.50 -27.92
C GLY A 732 -26.30 -21.13 -26.68
N TYR A 733 -27.62 -21.06 -26.83
CA TYR A 733 -28.54 -20.68 -25.76
C TYR A 733 -28.77 -21.84 -24.81
N VAL A 734 -28.42 -21.66 -23.53
CA VAL A 734 -28.49 -22.68 -22.49
C VAL A 734 -29.56 -22.34 -21.48
N LYS A 735 -30.47 -23.28 -21.25
CA LYS A 735 -31.52 -23.19 -20.25
C LYS A 735 -31.55 -24.43 -19.37
N LEU A 736 -31.09 -24.30 -18.13
CA LEU A 736 -31.08 -25.38 -17.13
C LEU A 736 -32.26 -25.21 -16.18
N LYS A 737 -33.10 -26.22 -16.01
CA LYS A 737 -34.31 -26.19 -15.17
C LYS A 737 -34.30 -27.32 -14.16
N LEU A 738 -34.85 -27.03 -12.98
CA LEU A 738 -35.24 -28.03 -12.01
C LEU A 738 -36.76 -28.23 -12.07
N LYS A 739 -37.18 -29.49 -12.17
CA LYS A 739 -38.58 -29.89 -12.26
C LYS A 739 -38.95 -30.86 -11.17
N ASP A 740 -40.20 -30.82 -10.74
CA ASP A 740 -40.75 -31.80 -9.79
C ASP A 740 -40.93 -33.18 -10.45
N LYS A 741 -41.30 -34.19 -9.66
CA LYS A 741 -41.58 -35.55 -10.16
C LYS A 741 -42.68 -35.62 -11.22
N SER A 742 -43.51 -34.59 -11.35
CA SER A 742 -44.59 -34.46 -12.33
C SER A 742 -44.18 -33.58 -13.53
N GLU A 743 -42.89 -33.27 -13.65
CA GLU A 743 -42.25 -32.45 -14.70
C GLU A 743 -42.71 -30.98 -14.75
N ASN A 744 -43.34 -30.48 -13.69
CA ASN A 744 -43.61 -29.06 -13.57
C ASN A 744 -42.31 -28.33 -13.22
N THR A 745 -42.04 -27.21 -13.90
CA THR A 745 -40.84 -26.41 -13.62
C THR A 745 -40.98 -25.76 -12.26
N ILE A 746 -40.10 -26.15 -11.33
CA ILE A 746 -39.98 -25.53 -10.01
C ILE A 746 -39.20 -24.23 -10.16
N VAL A 747 -38.06 -24.30 -10.86
CA VAL A 747 -37.19 -23.14 -11.06
C VAL A 747 -36.33 -23.32 -12.32
N THR A 748 -36.06 -22.22 -13.01
CA THR A 748 -35.04 -22.16 -14.07
C THR A 748 -33.74 -21.66 -13.45
N ILE A 749 -32.73 -22.52 -13.42
CA ILE A 749 -31.42 -22.28 -12.78
C ILE A 749 -30.49 -21.48 -13.71
N ILE A 750 -30.57 -21.74 -15.02
CA ILE A 750 -29.79 -21.04 -16.06
C ILE A 750 -30.76 -20.73 -17.19
N ASP A 751 -30.69 -19.53 -17.77
CA ASP A 751 -31.45 -19.12 -18.96
C ASP A 751 -30.68 -18.03 -19.70
N ASN A 752 -29.61 -18.40 -20.39
CA ASN A 752 -28.68 -17.43 -20.98
C ASN A 752 -27.95 -18.00 -22.21
N TYR A 753 -27.42 -17.12 -23.07
CA TYR A 753 -26.54 -17.52 -24.18
C TYR A 753 -25.11 -17.73 -23.68
N TYR A 754 -24.52 -18.88 -23.99
CA TYR A 754 -23.17 -19.27 -23.54
C TYR A 754 -22.19 -19.21 -24.72
N GLU A 755 -21.19 -18.35 -24.61
CA GLU A 755 -20.06 -18.28 -25.54
C GLU A 755 -18.80 -18.99 -25.02
N ASN A 756 -18.75 -19.24 -23.71
CA ASN A 756 -17.68 -19.99 -23.05
C ASN A 756 -17.88 -21.50 -23.24
N LEU A 757 -16.96 -22.11 -23.99
CA LEU A 757 -16.96 -23.54 -24.33
C LEU A 757 -16.23 -24.35 -23.25
N GLY A 758 -16.52 -25.65 -23.17
CA GLY A 758 -15.96 -26.58 -22.20
C GLY A 758 -16.96 -27.00 -21.12
N THR A 759 -16.47 -27.74 -20.13
CA THR A 759 -17.29 -28.32 -19.06
C THR A 759 -17.72 -27.25 -18.07
N GLN A 760 -19.02 -27.03 -18.00
CA GLN A 760 -19.71 -26.14 -17.08
C GLN A 760 -20.13 -26.92 -15.84
N ILE A 761 -19.97 -26.27 -14.68
CA ILE A 761 -20.36 -26.84 -13.39
C ILE A 761 -21.33 -25.88 -12.71
N LYS A 762 -22.49 -26.39 -12.31
CA LYS A 762 -23.48 -25.63 -11.52
C LYS A 762 -23.80 -26.36 -10.23
N LEU A 763 -23.78 -25.62 -9.12
CA LEU A 763 -24.13 -26.16 -7.80
C LEU A 763 -25.60 -25.87 -7.49
N LEU A 764 -26.34 -26.90 -7.12
CA LEU A 764 -27.74 -26.83 -6.69
C LEU A 764 -27.84 -27.03 -5.17
N PRO A 765 -28.32 -26.03 -4.41
CA PRO A 765 -28.60 -26.18 -2.98
C PRO A 765 -29.79 -27.10 -2.73
N THR A 766 -29.54 -28.28 -2.18
CA THR A 766 -30.56 -29.32 -1.92
C THR A 766 -31.31 -29.08 -0.61
N ASN A 767 -30.71 -28.35 0.33
CA ASN A 767 -31.30 -28.03 1.64
C ASN A 767 -32.60 -27.19 1.57
N LYS A 768 -32.88 -26.56 0.44
CA LYS A 768 -34.09 -25.75 0.20
C LYS A 768 -35.17 -26.51 -0.58
N LEU A 769 -34.91 -27.77 -0.97
CA LEU A 769 -35.86 -28.61 -1.69
C LEU A 769 -36.47 -29.64 -0.74
N PRO A 770 -37.80 -29.87 -0.79
CA PRO A 770 -38.41 -30.99 -0.09
C PRO A 770 -37.76 -32.32 -0.49
N LYS A 771 -37.73 -33.29 0.42
CA LYS A 771 -37.18 -34.62 0.13
C LYS A 771 -37.99 -35.29 -0.98
N GLY A 772 -37.30 -35.88 -1.97
CA GLY A 772 -37.96 -36.52 -3.09
C GLY A 772 -37.14 -36.56 -4.38
N LEU A 773 -37.77 -37.07 -5.44
CA LEU A 773 -37.19 -37.18 -6.77
C LEU A 773 -37.53 -35.95 -7.62
N TYR A 774 -36.52 -35.45 -8.33
CA TYR A 774 -36.57 -34.29 -9.20
C TYR A 774 -35.92 -34.61 -10.56
N TRP A 775 -36.18 -33.76 -11.53
CA TRP A 775 -35.53 -33.80 -12.84
C TRP A 775 -34.73 -32.53 -13.08
N ILE A 776 -33.51 -32.69 -13.56
CA ILE A 776 -32.70 -31.58 -14.07
C ILE A 776 -32.74 -31.66 -15.59
N GLU A 777 -33.23 -30.59 -16.22
CA GLU A 777 -33.40 -30.49 -17.66
C GLU A 777 -32.48 -29.40 -18.22
N LEU A 778 -31.59 -29.76 -19.13
CA LEU A 778 -30.72 -28.84 -19.87
C LEU A 778 -31.26 -28.71 -21.31
N ASP A 779 -31.67 -27.52 -21.68
CA ASP A 779 -32.06 -27.15 -23.05
C ASP A 779 -30.94 -26.32 -23.67
N TYR A 780 -30.32 -26.83 -24.71
CA TYR A 780 -29.27 -26.15 -25.46
C TYR A 780 -29.74 -25.93 -26.91
N ASP A 781 -30.01 -24.68 -27.26
CA ASP A 781 -30.56 -24.26 -28.57
C ASP A 781 -31.75 -25.13 -29.05
N GLY A 782 -32.65 -25.48 -28.13
CA GLY A 782 -33.85 -26.30 -28.40
C GLY A 782 -33.63 -27.80 -28.29
N LYS A 783 -32.40 -28.28 -28.00
CA LYS A 783 -32.11 -29.69 -27.71
C LYS A 783 -32.20 -29.94 -26.21
N ILE A 784 -33.09 -30.85 -25.79
CA ILE A 784 -33.37 -31.11 -24.38
C ILE A 784 -32.69 -32.41 -23.91
N LEU A 785 -31.87 -32.30 -22.87
CA LEU A 785 -31.24 -33.40 -22.13
C LEU A 785 -31.82 -33.41 -20.69
N LYS A 786 -31.99 -34.60 -20.10
CA LYS A 786 -32.57 -34.76 -18.75
C LYS A 786 -31.77 -35.73 -17.91
N GLU A 787 -31.60 -35.39 -16.63
CA GLU A 787 -30.94 -36.22 -15.62
C GLU A 787 -31.80 -36.30 -14.34
N GLN A 788 -31.81 -37.47 -13.69
CA GLN A 788 -32.54 -37.66 -12.43
C GLN A 788 -31.74 -37.16 -11.22
N LEU A 789 -32.41 -36.46 -10.32
CA LEU A 789 -31.86 -36.03 -9.05
C LEU A 789 -32.71 -36.55 -7.90
N GLU A 790 -32.12 -37.36 -7.02
CA GLU A 790 -32.74 -37.78 -5.78
C GLU A 790 -32.14 -37.00 -4.60
N VAL A 791 -32.99 -36.33 -3.82
CA VAL A 791 -32.58 -35.62 -2.59
C VAL A 791 -32.87 -36.53 -1.39
N LYS A 792 -31.81 -37.08 -0.78
CA LYS A 792 -31.85 -38.02 0.36
C LYS A 792 -31.53 -37.31 1.68
N ASP A 793 -31.70 -38.02 2.79
CA ASP A 793 -31.49 -37.52 4.16
C ASP A 793 -30.06 -37.07 4.46
#